data_AF-A0A7C3T6I0-F1
#
_entry.id   AF-A0A7C3T6I0-F1
#
_cell.length_a   1.000
_cell.length_b   1.000
_cell.length_c   1.000
_cell.angle_alpha   90.00
_cell.angle_beta   90.00
_cell.angle_gamma   90.00
#
_symmetry.space_group_name_H-M   'P 1'
#
loop_
_entity.id
_entity.type
_entity.pdbx_description
1 polymer ?
#
loop_
_entity_poly.entity_id
_entity_poly.type
_entity_poly.pdbx_seq_one_letter_code
_entity_poly.pdbx_strand_id
1 'polypeptide(L)'
;MKRSPSLVCLFLMASLLAGSMAAQVSQDEQARIEQAVPDRPIVKPNKPRRLLVFNRCDGFKHSSIPYWDKVLQTMANKTGAFGVQISSDMSVFTPENLSGFDAICLNNTTRLSFNELQRRALLDFVRSGKGLVGIHAATDNFYGWDEAAEMIGARFVKHPWTSDKTVSIKIEDPDHPLTRHWQGEGFTVNDEIYVTHRPFFDRSRLRVLMSLDMTDPRTRNLQGVGPEDLDTGISWVRSYGSGRVFYCSLGHNHHICWDRNILMHYLAGIQFALGDLQVQTEPIAYPRDKRVDNLSGLLAKASGYDFDKAPDGLYAIEQAIRQLDEDPAYRLAAEGLILTHLKGQGSLAWKAFLCRQLSNIGTERSMDLLMQMLKDGQTADMARFALERIDGPQVRSALLRALADLPPKVQIGVINTIGNWRDRQAVVQIATFLDGSDPQLREAAVEALAKIGTQDAAKALLERMDKADRSLRQVIADAAIRSADAMAADGLTGEAIGVYKRVYGSDCEARIRAAALSGWVRTDRSAAAGLVHSALNSQDQGLVVAACGMVDLIPDQAGRAKALDLLPQVPIAGRLAILTAIARTADRSLAPAVVAIANSSQGEVQMEAVRTLGVIGDQGCVVPLAQIAASSQGAVQQLAREALVSLRGEGVDKQLLQELERAQPKVQCELIMAMEGRSTAGASKSILKLASSDDQQVRAAAQRALGQLAVADDLPQMVRLLWANPSQDMEDAIVSTCRRLGTAQACTDALLQVYDRSGPQGSRMVVLRTVGRLGADNGLAVLLDQLDSSDGTIRTEAIRALSSWPDCRPMDRLWQIASQAGDQTERVLALRGYIRMVPMYQATSQQKVAMLEKAMSTATRDEERRLVLSVLPDCVCIEALRMAEAALGQPGLKAEAESAIVRLAGLLIRQQPDQVGAILEKVRAGTDDESIRQRINQILRRPNQRFRGD
;
A
#
# COMPACT_ATOMS: atom_id res chain seq x y z
N MET A 1 1.24 29.57 41.83
CA MET A 1 1.89 28.52 42.66
C MET A 1 3.24 28.18 42.04
N LYS A 2 4.32 28.50 42.73
CA LYS A 2 5.71 28.20 42.35
C LYS A 2 6.02 26.74 42.70
N ARG A 3 6.65 25.97 41.80
CA ARG A 3 7.46 24.78 42.14
C ARG A 3 8.68 24.71 41.21
N SER A 4 9.83 24.58 41.84
CA SER A 4 11.21 24.68 41.34
C SER A 4 11.72 23.37 40.71
N PRO A 5 12.80 23.41 39.90
CA PRO A 5 13.68 22.26 39.70
C PRO A 5 15.09 22.57 40.24
N SER A 6 15.53 21.80 41.23
CA SER A 6 16.94 21.77 41.68
C SER A 6 17.21 20.38 42.24
N LEU A 7 17.63 19.43 41.38
CA LEU A 7 18.26 18.18 41.81
C LEU A 7 19.01 17.50 40.64
N VAL A 8 20.07 18.15 40.15
CA VAL A 8 21.14 17.48 39.38
C VAL A 8 22.46 18.12 39.81
N CYS A 9 22.98 17.73 40.97
CA CYS A 9 24.35 18.01 41.40
C CYS A 9 24.68 17.17 42.63
N LEU A 10 24.80 15.85 42.44
CA LEU A 10 25.33 14.96 43.49
C LEU A 10 25.99 13.72 42.89
N PHE A 11 27.02 13.91 42.06
CA PHE A 11 28.04 12.88 41.74
C PHE A 11 29.32 13.54 41.21
N LEU A 12 29.80 14.59 41.88
CA LEU A 12 31.03 15.32 41.51
C LEU A 12 31.93 15.63 42.73
N MET A 13 31.89 14.77 43.76
CA MET A 13 32.82 14.81 44.89
C MET A 13 33.14 13.39 45.39
N ALA A 14 34.01 12.69 44.66
CA ALA A 14 34.78 11.55 45.17
C ALA A 14 36.05 11.38 44.32
N SER A 15 36.78 12.48 44.12
CA SER A 15 38.03 12.52 43.37
C SER A 15 38.98 13.49 44.07
N LEU A 16 39.41 13.13 45.27
CA LEU A 16 40.57 13.71 45.97
C LEU A 16 40.85 12.84 47.21
N LEU A 17 41.64 11.78 47.01
CA LEU A 17 42.52 11.07 47.97
C LEU A 17 42.73 9.62 47.53
N ALA A 18 43.48 9.43 46.45
CA ALA A 18 44.28 8.23 46.22
C ALA A 18 45.48 8.63 45.38
N GLY A 19 46.60 8.88 46.04
CA GLY A 19 47.87 9.15 45.40
C GLY A 19 48.29 7.99 44.50
N SER A 20 49.01 8.36 43.44
CA SER A 20 49.68 7.48 42.50
C SER A 20 50.51 6.39 43.19
N MET A 21 50.03 5.14 43.15
CA MET A 21 50.91 3.97 43.08
C MET A 21 50.73 3.37 41.68
N ALA A 22 51.78 3.39 40.88
CA ALA A 22 51.81 2.62 39.64
C ALA A 22 51.64 1.14 40.02
N ALA A 23 50.61 0.48 39.49
CA ALA A 23 50.41 -0.95 39.69
C ALA A 23 51.65 -1.71 39.20
N GLN A 24 52.39 -2.32 40.13
CA GLN A 24 53.56 -3.13 39.84
C GLN A 24 53.09 -4.57 39.56
N VAL A 25 53.64 -5.23 38.53
CA VAL A 25 53.27 -6.61 38.18
C VAL A 25 53.63 -7.54 39.34
N SER A 26 52.65 -8.24 39.91
CA SER A 26 52.88 -9.13 41.06
C SER A 26 53.77 -10.33 40.70
N GLN A 27 54.38 -10.98 41.69
CA GLN A 27 55.24 -12.14 41.44
C GLN A 27 54.49 -13.30 40.76
N ASP A 28 53.25 -13.57 41.18
CA ASP A 28 52.41 -14.62 40.58
C ASP A 28 52.03 -14.31 39.13
N GLU A 29 51.79 -13.04 38.80
CA GLU A 29 51.54 -12.60 37.42
C GLU A 29 52.80 -12.64 36.56
N GLN A 30 53.97 -12.31 37.12
CA GLN A 30 55.24 -12.47 36.42
C GLN A 30 55.51 -13.94 36.08
N ALA A 31 55.23 -14.88 37.01
CA ALA A 31 55.36 -16.30 36.75
C ALA A 31 54.42 -16.78 35.63
N ARG A 32 53.16 -16.29 35.61
CA ARG A 32 52.21 -16.57 34.52
C ARG A 32 52.70 -16.04 33.16
N ILE A 33 53.24 -14.82 33.13
CA ILE A 33 53.87 -14.25 31.93
C ILE A 33 55.04 -15.13 31.48
N GLU A 34 55.95 -15.49 32.39
CA GLU A 34 57.13 -16.31 32.09
C GLU A 34 56.77 -17.70 31.56
N GLN A 35 55.69 -18.30 32.06
CA GLN A 35 55.16 -19.57 31.57
C GLN A 35 54.53 -19.44 30.17
N ALA A 36 53.76 -18.38 29.93
CA ALA A 36 53.04 -18.19 28.67
C ALA A 36 53.95 -17.80 27.51
N VAL A 37 54.99 -16.98 27.77
CA VAL A 37 55.93 -16.50 26.76
C VAL A 37 56.63 -17.69 26.07
N PRO A 38 56.71 -17.69 24.72
CA PRO A 38 57.37 -18.76 23.98
C PRO A 38 58.84 -18.95 24.39
N ASP A 39 59.30 -20.21 24.42
CA ASP A 39 60.67 -20.55 24.86
C ASP A 39 61.73 -20.33 23.77
N ARG A 40 61.30 -20.16 22.51
CA ARG A 40 62.16 -20.05 21.33
C ARG A 40 61.59 -19.04 20.35
N PRO A 41 62.42 -18.43 19.50
CA PRO A 41 61.91 -17.54 18.46
C PRO A 41 61.17 -18.35 17.38
N ILE A 42 60.23 -17.73 16.65
CA ILE A 42 59.51 -18.37 15.53
C ILE A 42 60.49 -18.74 14.42
N VAL A 43 61.44 -17.83 14.15
CA VAL A 43 62.58 -18.03 13.25
C VAL A 43 63.86 -17.55 13.92
N LYS A 44 64.99 -18.18 13.63
CA LYS A 44 66.28 -17.71 14.16
C LYS A 44 66.58 -16.31 13.61
N PRO A 45 66.91 -15.30 14.45
CA PRO A 45 67.27 -13.97 13.95
C PRO A 45 68.49 -14.03 13.03
N ASN A 46 68.46 -13.29 11.92
CA ASN A 46 69.54 -13.28 10.94
C ASN A 46 70.75 -12.44 11.41
N LYS A 47 70.52 -11.55 12.38
CA LYS A 47 71.53 -10.73 13.07
C LYS A 47 70.99 -10.32 14.45
N PRO A 48 71.83 -9.83 15.38
CA PRO A 48 71.33 -9.21 16.61
C PRO A 48 70.35 -8.08 16.28
N ARG A 49 69.16 -8.11 16.89
CA ARG A 49 68.07 -7.14 16.68
C ARG A 49 67.89 -6.24 17.88
N ARG A 50 67.56 -4.97 17.67
CA ARG A 50 67.21 -4.04 18.76
C ARG A 50 65.79 -3.46 18.57
N LEU A 51 64.94 -3.65 19.57
CA LEU A 51 63.58 -3.13 19.62
C LEU A 51 63.50 -1.97 20.63
N LEU A 52 63.08 -0.79 20.17
CA LEU A 52 62.69 0.32 21.06
C LEU A 52 61.24 0.13 21.47
N VAL A 53 60.96 -0.06 22.77
CA VAL A 53 59.60 -0.08 23.32
C VAL A 53 59.31 1.28 23.90
N PHE A 54 58.35 1.98 23.31
CA PHE A 54 57.93 3.30 23.72
C PHE A 54 56.57 3.23 24.40
N ASN A 55 56.48 3.70 25.65
CA ASN A 55 55.32 3.46 26.53
C ASN A 55 54.74 4.74 27.17
N ARG A 56 55.03 5.91 26.60
CA ARG A 56 54.48 7.19 27.06
C ARG A 56 53.02 7.35 26.61
N CYS A 57 52.21 7.97 27.47
CA CYS A 57 50.86 8.42 27.16
C CYS A 57 50.73 9.91 27.50
N ASP A 58 50.33 10.73 26.53
CA ASP A 58 49.88 12.12 26.76
C ASP A 58 48.33 12.20 26.84
N GLY A 59 47.66 11.04 26.72
CA GLY A 59 46.22 10.83 26.87
C GLY A 59 45.91 9.84 28.01
N PHE A 60 45.07 8.83 27.73
CA PHE A 60 44.72 7.81 28.71
C PHE A 60 45.86 6.82 28.96
N LYS A 61 46.18 6.57 30.23
CA LYS A 61 47.25 5.63 30.61
C LYS A 61 46.68 4.28 31.01
N HIS A 62 46.87 3.28 30.16
CA HIS A 62 46.43 1.91 30.38
C HIS A 62 47.22 1.23 31.51
N SER A 63 46.53 0.48 32.37
CA SER A 63 47.17 -0.28 33.47
C SER A 63 47.97 -1.49 32.98
N SER A 64 47.76 -1.93 31.73
CA SER A 64 48.50 -3.04 31.10
C SER A 64 49.91 -2.67 30.64
N ILE A 65 50.29 -1.40 30.59
CA ILE A 65 51.60 -0.95 30.10
C ILE A 65 52.77 -1.68 30.79
N PRO A 66 52.86 -1.73 32.15
CA PRO A 66 53.94 -2.44 32.83
C PRO A 66 53.95 -3.96 32.57
N TYR A 67 52.79 -4.56 32.29
CA TYR A 67 52.68 -5.98 31.97
C TYR A 67 53.27 -6.26 30.58
N TRP A 68 52.94 -5.43 29.59
CA TRP A 68 53.53 -5.51 28.25
C TRP A 68 55.04 -5.24 28.23
N ASP A 69 55.51 -4.29 29.05
CA ASP A 69 56.94 -4.04 29.24
C ASP A 69 57.65 -5.31 29.76
N LYS A 70 57.07 -5.97 30.78
CA LYS A 70 57.58 -7.26 31.31
C LYS A 70 57.48 -8.38 30.28
N VAL A 71 56.40 -8.49 29.52
CA VAL A 71 56.24 -9.47 28.43
C VAL A 71 57.36 -9.32 27.41
N LEU A 72 57.62 -8.10 26.93
CA LEU A 72 58.61 -7.84 25.90
C LEU A 72 60.04 -8.07 26.41
N GLN A 73 60.34 -7.73 27.67
CA GLN A 73 61.61 -8.08 28.33
C GLN A 73 61.78 -9.60 28.49
N THR A 74 60.75 -10.29 28.96
CA THR A 74 60.78 -11.74 29.17
C THR A 74 60.92 -12.46 27.83
N MET A 75 60.19 -12.01 26.81
CA MET A 75 60.25 -12.53 25.45
C MET A 75 61.63 -12.33 24.83
N ALA A 76 62.22 -11.14 24.96
CA ALA A 76 63.59 -10.87 24.54
C ALA A 76 64.60 -11.84 25.19
N ASN A 77 64.55 -11.97 26.52
CA ASN A 77 65.49 -12.79 27.29
C ASN A 77 65.33 -14.30 27.01
N LYS A 78 64.08 -14.78 26.95
CA LYS A 78 63.78 -16.22 26.83
C LYS A 78 64.00 -16.74 25.43
N THR A 79 63.62 -15.97 24.41
CA THR A 79 63.72 -16.40 23.01
C THR A 79 65.05 -16.01 22.36
N GLY A 80 65.72 -14.97 22.85
CA GLY A 80 66.86 -14.36 22.15
C GLY A 80 66.50 -13.75 20.79
N ALA A 81 65.22 -13.52 20.49
CA ALA A 81 64.76 -13.00 19.21
C ALA A 81 65.25 -11.57 18.95
N PHE A 82 65.35 -10.76 20.00
CA PHE A 82 65.76 -9.36 19.96
C PHE A 82 66.25 -8.90 21.34
N GLY A 83 67.03 -7.83 21.38
CA GLY A 83 67.27 -7.02 22.57
C GLY A 83 66.22 -5.92 22.67
N VAL A 84 65.82 -5.56 23.89
CA VAL A 84 64.77 -4.57 24.14
C VAL A 84 65.33 -3.36 24.90
N GLN A 85 64.90 -2.17 24.54
CA GLN A 85 65.12 -0.95 25.30
C GLN A 85 63.79 -0.25 25.50
N ILE A 86 63.41 -0.01 26.76
CA ILE A 86 62.17 0.69 27.10
C ILE A 86 62.48 2.17 27.32
N SER A 87 61.65 3.05 26.76
CA SER A 87 61.75 4.49 26.97
C SER A 87 60.36 5.13 27.01
N SER A 88 60.23 6.20 27.79
CA SER A 88 59.10 7.12 27.76
C SER A 88 59.52 8.54 27.38
N ASP A 89 60.78 8.74 26.99
CA ASP A 89 61.34 10.05 26.64
C ASP A 89 61.18 10.33 25.15
N MET A 90 60.46 11.40 24.81
CA MET A 90 60.23 11.82 23.42
C MET A 90 61.52 12.22 22.69
N SER A 91 62.63 12.46 23.40
CA SER A 91 63.94 12.75 22.80
C SER A 91 64.52 11.58 21.98
N VAL A 92 64.00 10.36 22.14
CA VAL A 92 64.42 9.19 21.35
C VAL A 92 64.02 9.29 19.86
N PHE A 93 63.01 10.10 19.53
CA PHE A 93 62.53 10.26 18.15
C PHE A 93 63.36 11.28 17.36
N THR A 94 64.65 11.03 17.23
CA THR A 94 65.53 11.73 16.28
C THR A 94 66.20 10.71 15.35
N PRO A 95 66.64 11.11 14.14
CA PRO A 95 67.32 10.19 13.24
C PRO A 95 68.54 9.49 13.88
N GLU A 96 69.32 10.22 14.67
CA GLU A 96 70.52 9.72 15.34
C GLU A 96 70.16 8.65 16.38
N ASN A 97 69.18 8.92 17.24
CA ASN A 97 68.76 8.01 18.30
C ASN A 97 68.04 6.77 17.73
N LEU A 98 67.20 6.96 16.71
CA LEU A 98 66.48 5.86 16.07
C LEU A 98 67.40 4.93 15.26
N SER A 99 68.53 5.42 14.75
CA SER A 99 69.48 4.63 13.93
C SER A 99 69.98 3.35 14.62
N GLY A 100 70.01 3.34 15.96
CA GLY A 100 70.42 2.20 16.77
C GLY A 100 69.38 1.07 16.88
N PHE A 101 68.19 1.24 16.32
CA PHE A 101 67.08 0.28 16.43
C PHE A 101 66.69 -0.32 15.08
N ASP A 102 66.12 -1.53 15.13
CA ASP A 102 65.58 -2.23 13.96
C ASP A 102 64.05 -2.10 13.86
N ALA A 103 63.38 -1.88 14.98
CA ALA A 103 61.96 -1.58 15.03
C ALA A 103 61.61 -0.75 16.28
N ILE A 104 60.45 -0.08 16.22
CA ILE A 104 59.82 0.62 17.33
C ILE A 104 58.52 -0.11 17.67
N CYS A 105 58.27 -0.33 18.96
CA CYS A 105 57.01 -0.83 19.50
C CYS A 105 56.33 0.27 20.30
N LEU A 106 55.15 0.70 19.86
CA LEU A 106 54.27 1.61 20.59
C LEU A 106 53.41 0.76 21.54
N ASN A 107 53.84 0.67 22.80
CA ASN A 107 53.15 -0.08 23.84
C ASN A 107 52.03 0.79 24.44
N ASN A 108 50.79 0.58 23.97
CA ASN A 108 49.58 1.22 24.50
C ASN A 108 49.68 2.76 24.60
N THR A 109 50.45 3.40 23.72
CA THR A 109 50.68 4.84 23.74
C THR A 109 49.44 5.59 23.30
N THR A 110 49.15 6.75 23.88
CA THR A 110 47.98 7.57 23.52
C THR A 110 48.36 9.05 23.39
N ARG A 111 47.80 9.71 22.38
CA ARG A 111 47.85 11.16 22.10
C ARG A 111 49.25 11.79 22.10
N LEU A 112 50.28 11.01 21.73
CA LEU A 112 51.66 11.49 21.71
C LEU A 112 51.82 12.78 20.89
N SER A 113 52.46 13.78 21.49
CA SER A 113 52.72 15.06 20.83
C SER A 113 54.06 15.06 20.09
N PHE A 114 54.05 14.68 18.81
CA PHE A 114 55.23 14.74 17.94
C PHE A 114 55.42 16.12 17.33
N ASN A 115 56.60 16.71 17.51
CA ASN A 115 57.03 17.89 16.75
C ASN A 115 57.49 17.49 15.32
N GLU A 116 57.67 18.48 14.43
CA GLU A 116 57.99 18.24 13.01
C GLU A 116 59.26 17.40 12.78
N LEU A 117 60.31 17.57 13.59
CA LEU A 117 61.53 16.76 13.49
C LEU A 117 61.23 15.29 13.82
N GLN A 118 60.52 15.05 14.93
CA GLN A 118 60.17 13.71 15.39
C GLN A 118 59.19 13.03 14.43
N ARG A 119 58.28 13.81 13.82
CA ARG A 119 57.35 13.33 12.80
C ARG A 119 58.09 12.74 11.60
N ARG A 120 59.05 13.50 11.06
CA ARG A 120 59.90 13.06 9.95
C ARG A 120 60.76 11.87 10.34
N ALA A 121 61.40 11.92 11.52
CA ALA A 121 62.26 10.84 12.00
C ALA A 121 61.52 9.49 12.08
N LEU A 122 60.28 9.47 12.58
CA LEU A 122 59.47 8.25 12.63
C LEU A 122 59.09 7.73 11.24
N LEU A 123 58.60 8.60 10.35
CA LEU A 123 58.20 8.20 9.00
C LEU A 123 59.38 7.70 8.17
N ASP A 124 60.51 8.41 8.22
CA ASP A 124 61.73 8.05 7.49
C ASP A 124 62.33 6.75 8.03
N PHE A 125 62.31 6.57 9.36
CA PHE A 125 62.74 5.31 9.99
C PHE A 125 61.97 4.13 9.40
N VAL A 126 60.63 4.17 9.37
CA VAL A 126 59.83 3.09 8.80
C VAL A 126 60.06 2.97 7.29
N ARG A 127 59.96 4.06 6.53
CA ARG A 127 60.14 4.06 5.06
C ARG A 127 61.48 3.47 4.62
N SER A 128 62.54 3.70 5.38
CA SER A 128 63.90 3.19 5.12
C SER A 128 64.04 1.67 5.24
N GLY A 129 63.00 0.99 5.70
CA GLY A 129 63.00 -0.46 5.86
C GLY A 129 63.07 -0.95 7.29
N LYS A 130 62.81 -0.11 8.29
CA LYS A 130 62.71 -0.50 9.70
C LYS A 130 61.26 -0.83 10.09
N GLY A 131 61.10 -1.43 11.27
CA GLY A 131 59.81 -1.96 11.72
C GLY A 131 59.02 -1.00 12.62
N LEU A 132 57.69 -1.10 12.56
CA LEU A 132 56.77 -0.51 13.54
C LEU A 132 55.82 -1.59 14.08
N VAL A 133 55.68 -1.65 15.39
CA VAL A 133 54.76 -2.54 16.10
C VAL A 133 53.81 -1.69 16.93
N GLY A 134 52.50 -1.87 16.76
CA GLY A 134 51.50 -1.20 17.59
C GLY A 134 50.75 -2.20 18.47
N ILE A 135 50.66 -1.91 19.77
CA ILE A 135 49.86 -2.67 20.73
C ILE A 135 48.65 -1.82 21.13
N HIS A 136 47.45 -2.37 20.94
CA HIS A 136 46.15 -1.85 21.38
C HIS A 136 45.97 -0.34 21.12
N ALA A 137 46.28 0.51 22.11
CA ALA A 137 46.04 1.94 22.01
C ALA A 137 46.99 2.70 21.07
N ALA A 138 47.97 2.03 20.44
CA ALA A 138 48.90 2.67 19.49
C ALA A 138 48.20 3.49 18.38
N THR A 139 46.96 3.14 18.01
CA THR A 139 46.15 3.88 17.02
C THR A 139 45.49 5.17 17.56
N ASP A 140 45.54 5.41 18.86
CA ASP A 140 45.07 6.64 19.55
C ASP A 140 46.15 7.74 19.57
N ASN A 141 47.03 7.84 18.57
CA ASN A 141 48.12 8.85 18.55
C ASN A 141 48.00 9.90 17.43
N PHE A 142 47.79 9.47 16.19
CA PHE A 142 48.07 10.27 14.99
C PHE A 142 46.94 11.24 14.60
N TYR A 143 46.40 11.95 15.58
CA TYR A 143 45.39 12.99 15.35
C TYR A 143 45.99 14.19 14.62
N GLY A 144 45.32 14.64 13.56
CA GLY A 144 45.81 15.73 12.71
C GLY A 144 47.09 15.39 11.95
N TRP A 145 47.46 14.11 11.85
CA TRP A 145 48.64 13.63 11.12
C TRP A 145 48.30 12.37 10.31
N ASP A 146 47.57 12.59 9.22
CA ASP A 146 46.96 11.53 8.41
C ASP A 146 47.99 10.56 7.80
N GLU A 147 49.20 11.04 7.47
CA GLU A 147 50.29 10.21 6.92
C GLU A 147 50.76 9.12 7.91
N ALA A 148 50.83 9.45 9.20
CA ALA A 148 51.20 8.47 10.23
C ALA A 148 50.04 7.53 10.60
N ALA A 149 48.80 8.04 10.59
CA ALA A 149 47.60 7.20 10.70
C ALA A 149 47.50 6.20 9.54
N GLU A 150 47.86 6.62 8.32
CA GLU A 150 47.97 5.75 7.16
C GLU A 150 49.10 4.73 7.34
N MET A 151 50.28 5.15 7.79
CA MET A 151 51.42 4.25 8.04
C MET A 151 51.05 3.10 8.98
N ILE A 152 50.41 3.37 10.12
CA ILE A 152 49.96 2.30 11.04
C ILE A 152 48.72 1.56 10.51
N GLY A 153 47.92 2.20 9.64
CA GLY A 153 46.73 1.63 9.02
C GLY A 153 45.44 1.88 9.80
N ALA A 154 45.43 2.76 10.80
CA ALA A 154 44.26 3.04 11.62
C ALA A 154 44.42 4.32 12.46
N ARG A 155 43.26 4.89 12.86
CA ARG A 155 43.15 5.94 13.88
C ARG A 155 41.93 5.66 14.76
N PHE A 156 42.06 5.76 16.08
CA PHE A 156 40.96 5.52 17.00
C PHE A 156 39.74 6.43 16.76
N VAL A 157 38.54 5.89 16.97
CA VAL A 157 37.25 6.61 16.94
C VAL A 157 36.46 6.41 18.23
N LYS A 158 36.17 5.14 18.55
CA LYS A 158 35.32 4.71 19.66
C LYS A 158 35.63 3.26 20.03
N HIS A 159 35.03 2.78 21.12
CA HIS A 159 35.31 1.46 21.71
C HIS A 159 34.03 0.85 22.30
N PRO A 160 33.07 0.40 21.46
CA PRO A 160 31.81 -0.16 21.94
C PRO A 160 31.98 -1.52 22.65
N TRP A 161 33.05 -2.25 22.34
CA TRP A 161 33.46 -3.45 23.07
C TRP A 161 34.39 -3.04 24.21
N THR A 162 33.82 -2.70 25.36
CA THR A 162 34.55 -2.27 26.55
C THR A 162 35.29 -3.43 27.23
N SER A 163 36.24 -3.10 28.11
CA SER A 163 37.12 -4.07 28.80
C SER A 163 36.41 -5.20 29.56
N ASP A 164 35.14 -5.06 29.92
CA ASP A 164 34.31 -6.07 30.57
C ASP A 164 33.56 -7.00 29.59
N LYS A 165 33.69 -6.80 28.27
CA LYS A 165 32.97 -7.58 27.26
C LYS A 165 33.81 -8.73 26.72
N THR A 166 33.15 -9.84 26.43
CA THR A 166 33.74 -10.96 25.69
C THR A 166 33.32 -10.87 24.24
N VAL A 167 34.28 -10.86 23.33
CA VAL A 167 34.08 -10.78 21.88
C VAL A 167 34.60 -12.03 21.19
N SER A 168 34.02 -12.36 20.04
CA SER A 168 34.49 -13.44 19.18
C SER A 168 35.40 -12.89 18.09
N ILE A 169 36.53 -13.56 17.88
CA ILE A 169 37.57 -13.23 16.92
C ILE A 169 37.58 -14.27 15.81
N LYS A 170 37.56 -13.80 14.56
CA LYS A 170 37.73 -14.62 13.37
C LYS A 170 39.17 -14.55 12.88
N ILE A 171 39.73 -15.70 12.51
CA ILE A 171 41.01 -15.78 11.80
C ILE A 171 40.75 -15.61 10.30
N GLU A 172 41.25 -14.52 9.71
CA GLU A 172 40.99 -14.16 8.31
C GLU A 172 41.99 -14.83 7.35
N ASP A 173 43.19 -15.14 7.83
CA ASP A 173 44.26 -15.77 7.07
C ASP A 173 44.85 -16.95 7.85
N PRO A 174 44.21 -18.14 7.82
CA PRO A 174 44.59 -19.27 8.69
C PRO A 174 45.97 -19.85 8.38
N ASP A 175 46.45 -19.70 7.15
CA ASP A 175 47.75 -20.25 6.73
C ASP A 175 48.93 -19.29 6.99
N HIS A 176 48.64 -18.02 7.33
CA HIS A 176 49.66 -17.02 7.52
C HIS A 176 50.59 -17.36 8.70
N PRO A 177 51.92 -17.15 8.59
CA PRO A 177 52.85 -17.51 9.67
C PRO A 177 52.56 -16.90 11.04
N LEU A 178 51.87 -15.75 11.08
CA LEU A 178 51.46 -15.05 12.30
C LEU A 178 50.20 -15.65 12.96
N THR A 179 49.40 -16.44 12.25
CA THR A 179 48.07 -16.92 12.72
C THR A 179 47.90 -18.43 12.63
N ARG A 180 48.76 -19.14 11.90
CA ARG A 180 48.70 -20.60 11.70
C ARG A 180 48.65 -21.46 12.98
N HIS A 181 49.11 -20.92 14.11
CA HIS A 181 49.07 -21.65 15.38
C HIS A 181 47.66 -21.78 15.95
N TRP A 182 46.69 -20.97 15.49
CA TRP A 182 45.26 -21.16 15.75
C TRP A 182 44.59 -22.17 14.82
N GLN A 183 45.28 -22.68 13.79
CA GLN A 183 44.76 -23.70 12.85
C GLN A 183 43.42 -23.33 12.18
N GLY A 184 43.17 -22.02 12.02
CA GLY A 184 41.93 -21.47 11.46
C GLY A 184 40.75 -21.43 12.41
N GLU A 185 40.91 -21.85 13.65
CA GLU A 185 39.88 -21.73 14.68
C GLU A 185 39.83 -20.29 15.22
N GLY A 186 38.65 -19.67 15.14
CA GLY A 186 38.36 -18.44 15.86
C GLY A 186 38.36 -18.66 17.37
N PHE A 187 38.44 -17.59 18.16
CA PHE A 187 38.46 -17.67 19.61
C PHE A 187 37.70 -16.52 20.26
N THR A 188 37.26 -16.71 21.50
CA THR A 188 36.66 -15.63 22.30
C THR A 188 37.69 -15.01 23.22
N VAL A 189 37.64 -13.69 23.38
CA VAL A 189 38.56 -12.96 24.26
C VAL A 189 37.80 -11.87 25.02
N ASN A 190 38.18 -11.65 26.28
CA ASN A 190 37.69 -10.52 27.07
C ASN A 190 38.70 -9.37 26.99
N ASP A 191 38.49 -8.42 26.10
CA ASP A 191 39.38 -7.27 25.94
C ASP A 191 38.63 -6.05 25.40
N GLU A 192 39.24 -4.87 25.50
CA GLU A 192 38.72 -3.68 24.85
C GLU A 192 39.12 -3.62 23.37
N ILE A 193 38.14 -3.45 22.48
CA ILE A 193 38.38 -3.37 21.03
C ILE A 193 38.06 -1.98 20.49
N TYR A 194 39.02 -1.43 19.75
CA TYR A 194 38.91 -0.13 19.11
C TYR A 194 38.25 -0.22 17.73
N VAL A 195 37.25 0.63 17.51
CA VAL A 195 36.79 1.00 16.18
C VAL A 195 37.75 2.05 15.62
N THR A 196 38.18 1.83 14.39
CA THR A 196 39.17 2.67 13.71
C THR A 196 38.57 3.40 12.51
N HIS A 197 38.99 4.64 12.31
CA HIS A 197 38.45 5.60 11.37
C HIS A 197 38.70 5.18 9.90
N ARG A 198 37.64 5.16 9.08
CA ARG A 198 37.76 5.13 7.60
C ARG A 198 38.10 6.56 7.12
N PRO A 199 39.14 6.79 6.31
CA PRO A 199 39.68 5.86 5.33
C PRO A 199 40.98 5.16 5.75
N PHE A 200 41.49 5.29 6.99
CA PHE A 200 42.81 4.72 7.36
C PHE A 200 42.76 3.20 7.45
N PHE A 201 41.73 2.67 8.12
CA PHE A 201 41.45 1.25 8.07
C PHE A 201 40.71 0.91 6.77
N ASP A 202 41.41 0.19 5.89
CA ASP A 202 40.89 -0.24 4.59
C ASP A 202 41.53 -1.59 4.21
N ARG A 203 40.71 -2.63 4.08
CA ARG A 203 41.15 -3.99 3.69
C ARG A 203 41.81 -4.03 2.32
N SER A 204 41.56 -3.07 1.44
CA SER A 204 42.24 -2.99 0.14
C SER A 204 43.69 -2.53 0.24
N ARG A 205 44.14 -2.08 1.41
CA ARG A 205 45.51 -1.61 1.66
C ARG A 205 46.21 -2.33 2.81
N LEU A 206 45.47 -3.15 3.56
CA LEU A 206 45.95 -3.88 4.73
C LEU A 206 45.75 -5.38 4.54
N ARG A 207 46.75 -6.18 4.89
CA ARG A 207 46.54 -7.62 5.05
C ARG A 207 45.97 -7.87 6.45
N VAL A 208 44.66 -7.86 6.57
CA VAL A 208 43.95 -8.15 7.83
C VAL A 208 44.08 -9.64 8.15
N LEU A 209 44.63 -9.95 9.33
CA LEU A 209 44.91 -11.31 9.81
C LEU A 209 43.83 -11.82 10.77
N MET A 210 43.27 -10.91 11.57
CA MET A 210 42.17 -11.18 12.50
C MET A 210 41.15 -10.06 12.44
N SER A 211 39.87 -10.39 12.60
CA SER A 211 38.76 -9.44 12.67
C SER A 211 37.75 -9.86 13.73
N LEU A 212 36.84 -8.96 14.11
CA LEU A 212 35.70 -9.35 14.93
C LEU A 212 34.77 -10.28 14.14
N ASP A 213 34.37 -11.38 14.78
CA ASP A 213 33.32 -12.24 14.25
C ASP A 213 31.95 -11.64 14.57
N MET A 214 31.42 -10.91 13.58
CA MET A 214 30.12 -10.25 13.65
C MET A 214 28.94 -11.20 13.34
N THR A 215 29.20 -12.49 13.12
CA THR A 215 28.15 -13.53 13.09
C THR A 215 27.73 -13.95 14.49
N ASP A 216 28.60 -13.74 15.49
CA ASP A 216 28.29 -13.98 16.88
C ASP A 216 27.43 -12.84 17.46
N PRO A 217 26.21 -13.12 17.96
CA PRO A 217 25.35 -12.12 18.57
C PRO A 217 25.98 -11.38 19.75
N ARG A 218 26.91 -12.02 20.48
CA ARG A 218 27.63 -11.42 21.62
C ARG A 218 28.53 -10.28 21.18
N THR A 219 29.13 -10.41 19.99
CA THR A 219 29.96 -9.37 19.37
C THR A 219 29.09 -8.33 18.68
N ARG A 220 28.05 -8.76 17.95
CA ARG A 220 27.25 -7.89 17.08
C ARG A 220 26.27 -6.98 17.81
N ASN A 221 25.60 -7.47 18.86
CA ASN A 221 24.41 -6.82 19.42
C ASN A 221 24.72 -5.88 20.60
N LEU A 222 25.92 -5.30 20.65
CA LEU A 222 26.27 -4.32 21.68
C LEU A 222 25.81 -2.91 21.33
N GLN A 223 25.44 -2.16 22.36
CA GLN A 223 25.05 -0.77 22.22
C GLN A 223 26.23 0.07 21.68
N GLY A 224 25.98 0.86 20.64
CA GLY A 224 26.99 1.69 19.99
C GLY A 224 27.70 1.04 18.80
N VAL A 225 27.40 -0.24 18.51
CA VAL A 225 27.78 -0.91 17.25
C VAL A 225 26.78 -0.51 16.16
N GLY A 226 27.27 0.18 15.13
CA GLY A 226 26.53 0.60 13.96
C GLY A 226 26.94 -0.17 12.69
N PRO A 227 26.27 0.09 11.55
CA PRO A 227 26.53 -0.61 10.30
C PRO A 227 27.99 -0.51 9.80
N GLU A 228 28.67 0.60 10.07
CA GLU A 228 30.08 0.82 9.67
C GLU A 228 31.08 -0.01 10.51
N ASP A 229 30.66 -0.47 11.69
CA ASP A 229 31.50 -1.24 12.63
C ASP A 229 31.46 -2.75 12.34
N LEU A 230 30.58 -3.19 11.42
CA LEU A 230 30.42 -4.59 11.02
C LEU A 230 31.69 -5.18 10.37
N ASP A 231 32.64 -4.33 9.99
CA ASP A 231 33.96 -4.71 9.56
C ASP A 231 35.01 -4.01 10.43
N THR A 232 35.40 -4.69 11.52
CA THR A 232 36.42 -4.22 12.46
C THR A 232 37.62 -5.19 12.46
N GLY A 233 38.77 -4.70 11.97
CA GLY A 233 40.02 -5.46 12.01
C GLY A 233 40.64 -5.45 13.40
N ILE A 234 41.16 -6.60 13.82
CA ILE A 234 41.82 -6.80 15.11
C ILE A 234 43.34 -6.80 14.96
N SER A 235 43.86 -7.42 13.90
CA SER A 235 45.28 -7.39 13.60
C SER A 235 45.53 -7.37 12.09
N TRP A 236 46.60 -6.71 11.69
CA TRP A 236 47.05 -6.67 10.30
C TRP A 236 48.56 -6.49 10.19
N VAL A 237 49.05 -6.80 8.99
CA VAL A 237 50.39 -6.42 8.52
C VAL A 237 50.28 -5.59 7.25
N ARG A 238 51.26 -4.71 7.04
CA ARG A 238 51.45 -4.01 5.77
C ARG A 238 52.92 -3.65 5.54
N SER A 239 53.23 -3.38 4.27
CA SER A 239 54.42 -2.63 3.89
C SER A 239 54.13 -1.13 3.87
N TYR A 240 55.11 -0.30 4.25
CA TYR A 240 55.06 1.16 4.14
C TYR A 240 56.43 1.70 3.72
N GLY A 241 56.55 2.18 2.48
CA GLY A 241 57.86 2.29 1.83
C GLY A 241 58.53 0.91 1.78
N SER A 242 59.77 0.80 2.25
CA SER A 242 60.44 -0.49 2.44
C SER A 242 60.19 -1.10 3.84
N GLY A 243 59.45 -0.38 4.70
CA GLY A 243 59.20 -0.71 6.10
C GLY A 243 58.14 -1.78 6.32
N ARG A 244 58.14 -2.36 7.52
CA ARG A 244 57.25 -3.46 7.93
C ARG A 244 56.45 -3.04 9.16
N VAL A 245 55.13 -3.00 9.01
CA VAL A 245 54.22 -2.53 10.06
C VAL A 245 53.32 -3.67 10.51
N PHE A 246 53.32 -3.93 11.80
CA PHE A 246 52.45 -4.87 12.47
C PHE A 246 51.61 -4.14 13.52
N TYR A 247 50.31 -4.41 13.54
CA TYR A 247 49.41 -3.90 14.56
C TYR A 247 48.51 -5.02 15.08
N CYS A 248 48.24 -4.99 16.38
CA CYS A 248 47.22 -5.81 17.00
C CYS A 248 46.48 -5.00 18.07
N SER A 249 45.16 -5.04 18.01
CA SER A 249 44.26 -4.32 18.93
C SER A 249 44.16 -5.00 20.30
N LEU A 250 44.57 -6.26 20.44
CA LEU A 250 44.47 -7.01 21.71
C LEU A 250 45.61 -6.64 22.64
N GLY A 251 45.31 -6.09 23.82
CA GLY A 251 46.33 -5.69 24.78
C GLY A 251 45.89 -4.70 25.86
N HIS A 252 44.60 -4.38 25.95
CA HIS A 252 44.07 -3.49 26.98
C HIS A 252 44.10 -4.17 28.36
N ASN A 253 43.52 -5.36 28.47
CA ASN A 253 43.43 -6.13 29.70
C ASN A 253 44.75 -6.85 29.98
N HIS A 254 45.25 -6.76 31.20
CA HIS A 254 46.54 -7.36 31.56
C HIS A 254 46.54 -8.90 31.47
N HIS A 255 45.38 -9.57 31.55
CA HIS A 255 45.33 -11.02 31.43
C HIS A 255 45.70 -11.55 30.04
N ILE A 256 45.63 -10.69 29.02
CA ILE A 256 46.10 -10.99 27.66
C ILE A 256 47.62 -11.31 27.67
N CYS A 257 48.37 -10.78 28.64
CA CYS A 257 49.81 -10.98 28.77
C CYS A 257 50.22 -12.40 29.20
N TRP A 258 49.26 -13.31 29.44
CA TRP A 258 49.54 -14.73 29.68
C TRP A 258 48.70 -15.67 28.81
N ASP A 259 48.13 -15.18 27.71
CA ASP A 259 47.58 -16.04 26.66
C ASP A 259 48.69 -16.44 25.68
N ARG A 260 49.04 -17.73 25.66
CA ARG A 260 50.16 -18.23 24.85
C ARG A 260 49.96 -17.99 23.35
N ASN A 261 48.75 -18.11 22.82
CA ASN A 261 48.52 -17.93 21.39
C ASN A 261 48.65 -16.45 21.00
N ILE A 262 48.09 -15.55 21.81
CA ILE A 262 48.26 -14.11 21.59
C ILE A 262 49.74 -13.72 21.68
N LEU A 263 50.50 -14.25 22.66
CA LEU A 263 51.94 -13.98 22.76
C LEU A 263 52.75 -14.57 21.59
N MET A 264 52.36 -15.73 21.05
CA MET A 264 52.94 -16.28 19.82
C MET A 264 52.70 -15.38 18.61
N HIS A 265 51.50 -14.81 18.49
CA HIS A 265 51.16 -13.85 17.45
C HIS A 265 51.98 -12.56 17.54
N TYR A 266 52.13 -12.01 18.76
CA TYR A 266 52.99 -10.85 18.99
C TYR A 266 54.46 -11.13 18.69
N LEU A 267 55.00 -12.28 19.11
CA LEU A 267 56.37 -12.67 18.78
C LEU A 267 56.58 -12.76 17.25
N ALA A 268 55.65 -13.41 16.53
CA ALA A 268 55.70 -13.50 15.07
C ALA A 268 55.61 -12.12 14.41
N GLY A 269 54.72 -11.25 14.87
CA GLY A 269 54.57 -9.88 14.38
C GLY A 269 55.81 -9.01 14.63
N ILE A 270 56.44 -9.16 15.80
CA ILE A 270 57.69 -8.47 16.13
C ILE A 270 58.83 -8.97 15.25
N GLN A 271 58.97 -10.29 15.05
CA GLN A 271 60.01 -10.83 14.16
C GLN A 271 59.79 -10.45 12.68
N PHE A 272 58.54 -10.27 12.26
CA PHE A 272 58.21 -9.66 10.97
C PHE A 272 58.66 -8.19 10.91
N ALA A 273 58.29 -7.36 11.88
CA ALA A 273 58.68 -5.95 11.92
C ALA A 273 60.22 -5.78 11.91
N LEU A 274 60.93 -6.61 12.67
CA LEU A 274 62.40 -6.67 12.70
C LEU A 274 63.01 -7.16 11.37
N GLY A 275 62.24 -7.89 10.55
CA GLY A 275 62.65 -8.39 9.24
C GLY A 275 63.31 -9.76 9.23
N ASP A 276 63.15 -10.54 10.31
CA ASP A 276 63.62 -11.92 10.37
C ASP A 276 62.59 -12.90 9.80
N LEU A 277 61.30 -12.64 10.04
CA LEU A 277 60.20 -13.46 9.51
C LEU A 277 59.63 -12.82 8.22
N GLN A 278 59.84 -13.48 7.08
CA GLN A 278 59.30 -13.06 5.80
C GLN A 278 57.87 -13.58 5.62
N VAL A 279 56.93 -12.68 5.36
CA VAL A 279 55.50 -12.99 5.19
C VAL A 279 54.89 -12.14 4.08
N GLN A 280 53.74 -12.56 3.55
CA GLN A 280 52.98 -11.77 2.59
C GLN A 280 52.36 -10.56 3.29
N THR A 281 52.40 -9.40 2.65
CA THR A 281 51.83 -8.15 3.21
C THR A 281 50.75 -7.55 2.31
N GLU A 282 50.53 -8.16 1.16
CA GLU A 282 49.52 -7.78 0.21
C GLU A 282 48.13 -8.04 0.80
N PRO A 283 47.17 -7.12 0.58
CA PRO A 283 45.77 -7.32 0.89
C PRO A 283 45.24 -8.69 0.44
N ILE A 284 44.40 -9.31 1.25
CA ILE A 284 43.70 -10.53 0.85
C ILE A 284 42.56 -10.12 -0.07
N ALA A 285 42.66 -10.51 -1.34
CA ALA A 285 41.62 -10.22 -2.33
C ALA A 285 40.37 -11.08 -2.05
N TYR A 286 39.43 -10.49 -1.29
CA TYR A 286 38.04 -10.93 -1.08
C TYR A 286 37.88 -12.31 -0.40
N PRO A 287 36.70 -12.63 0.16
CA PRO A 287 36.42 -14.01 0.56
C PRO A 287 36.44 -14.88 -0.70
N ARG A 288 37.26 -15.94 -0.75
CA ARG A 288 37.19 -16.94 -1.84
C ARG A 288 35.84 -17.66 -1.78
N ASP A 289 34.84 -17.14 -2.47
CA ASP A 289 33.47 -17.65 -2.51
C ASP A 289 33.01 -17.87 -3.96
N LYS A 290 32.50 -19.08 -4.24
CA LYS A 290 32.06 -19.52 -5.57
C LYS A 290 31.00 -18.62 -6.20
N ARG A 291 30.20 -17.90 -5.41
CA ARG A 291 29.16 -16.99 -5.90
C ARG A 291 29.77 -15.76 -6.59
N VAL A 292 30.88 -15.24 -6.06
CA VAL A 292 31.60 -14.11 -6.66
C VAL A 292 32.30 -14.54 -7.94
N ASP A 293 32.93 -15.72 -7.94
CA ASP A 293 33.54 -16.31 -9.15
C ASP A 293 32.51 -16.50 -10.27
N ASN A 294 31.30 -16.97 -9.92
CA ASN A 294 30.20 -17.11 -10.85
C ASN A 294 29.80 -15.76 -11.49
N LEU A 295 29.62 -14.71 -10.69
CA LEU A 295 29.32 -13.37 -11.22
C LEU A 295 30.42 -12.87 -12.16
N SER A 296 31.70 -13.04 -11.77
CA SER A 296 32.83 -12.64 -12.62
C SER A 296 32.80 -13.36 -13.98
N GLY A 297 32.50 -14.66 -13.99
CA GLY A 297 32.39 -15.44 -15.22
C GLY A 297 31.23 -15.01 -16.11
N LEU A 298 30.08 -14.66 -15.51
CA LEU A 298 28.91 -14.15 -16.24
C LEU A 298 29.19 -12.78 -16.87
N LEU A 299 29.79 -11.86 -16.11
CA LEU A 299 30.16 -10.52 -16.61
C LEU A 299 31.15 -10.58 -17.78
N ALA A 300 32.15 -11.48 -17.72
CA ALA A 300 33.10 -11.70 -18.81
C ALA A 300 32.45 -12.21 -20.10
N LYS A 301 31.44 -13.10 -20.00
CA LYS A 301 30.74 -13.63 -21.17
C LYS A 301 29.82 -12.59 -21.83
N ALA A 302 29.22 -11.71 -21.03
CA ALA A 302 28.25 -10.71 -21.50
C ALA A 302 28.88 -9.38 -21.94
N SER A 303 30.20 -9.19 -21.80
CA SER A 303 30.86 -7.89 -22.03
C SER A 303 30.74 -7.33 -23.46
N GLY A 304 30.37 -8.19 -24.43
CA GLY A 304 30.14 -7.81 -25.83
C GLY A 304 28.69 -7.43 -26.17
N TYR A 305 27.80 -7.31 -25.18
CA TYR A 305 26.40 -6.92 -25.35
C TYR A 305 26.28 -5.54 -26.02
N ASP A 306 25.33 -5.38 -26.94
CA ASP A 306 24.94 -4.11 -27.55
C ASP A 306 23.42 -4.14 -27.88
N PHE A 307 22.80 -3.00 -28.17
CA PHE A 307 21.34 -2.87 -28.33
C PHE A 307 20.75 -3.75 -29.46
N ASP A 308 21.55 -4.10 -30.45
CA ASP A 308 21.19 -4.94 -31.59
C ASP A 308 21.41 -6.45 -31.35
N LYS A 309 21.96 -6.82 -30.20
CA LYS A 309 22.21 -8.23 -29.82
C LYS A 309 21.17 -8.75 -28.84
N ALA A 310 20.93 -10.06 -28.87
CA ALA A 310 20.10 -10.73 -27.88
C ALA A 310 20.67 -10.50 -26.46
N PRO A 311 19.83 -10.27 -25.43
CA PRO A 311 20.27 -9.97 -24.05
C PRO A 311 20.72 -11.23 -23.28
N ASP A 312 21.47 -12.11 -23.96
CA ASP A 312 21.88 -13.40 -23.44
C ASP A 312 22.78 -13.23 -22.21
N GLY A 313 22.39 -13.87 -21.11
CA GLY A 313 23.14 -13.83 -19.84
C GLY A 313 22.88 -12.61 -18.95
N LEU A 314 22.20 -11.55 -19.42
CA LEU A 314 21.91 -10.37 -18.60
C LEU A 314 21.03 -10.69 -17.39
N TYR A 315 20.00 -11.52 -17.57
CA TYR A 315 19.14 -11.97 -16.46
C TYR A 315 19.92 -12.80 -15.43
N ALA A 316 20.86 -13.64 -15.87
CA ALA A 316 21.69 -14.44 -14.96
C ALA A 316 22.61 -13.55 -14.12
N ILE A 317 23.14 -12.46 -14.70
CA ILE A 317 23.92 -11.45 -13.97
C ILE A 317 23.06 -10.77 -12.91
N GLU A 318 21.83 -10.37 -13.24
CA GLU A 318 20.90 -9.74 -12.28
C GLU A 318 20.58 -10.66 -11.10
N GLN A 319 20.33 -11.95 -11.35
CA GLN A 319 20.10 -12.93 -10.30
C GLN A 319 21.34 -13.14 -9.42
N ALA A 320 22.53 -13.23 -10.02
CA ALA A 320 23.78 -13.38 -9.28
C ALA A 320 24.06 -12.16 -8.39
N ILE A 321 23.82 -10.95 -8.90
CA ILE A 321 23.96 -9.71 -8.12
C ILE A 321 22.98 -9.70 -6.96
N ARG A 322 21.71 -10.06 -7.19
CA ARG A 322 20.69 -10.10 -6.14
C ARG A 322 21.05 -11.06 -5.00
N GLN A 323 21.63 -12.21 -5.32
CA GLN A 323 22.10 -13.17 -4.32
C GLN A 323 23.29 -12.66 -3.50
N LEU A 324 24.19 -11.90 -4.14
CA LEU A 324 25.35 -11.31 -3.46
C LEU A 324 24.97 -10.06 -2.63
N ASP A 325 23.85 -9.42 -2.97
CA ASP A 325 23.38 -8.20 -2.32
C ASP A 325 22.94 -8.41 -0.86
N GLU A 326 22.61 -9.65 -0.47
CA GLU A 326 22.16 -9.99 0.89
C GLU A 326 23.27 -9.80 1.95
N ASP A 327 24.53 -9.79 1.55
CA ASP A 327 25.69 -9.66 2.43
C ASP A 327 26.55 -8.44 2.02
N PRO A 328 26.84 -7.51 2.94
CA PRO A 328 27.63 -6.32 2.65
C PRO A 328 29.01 -6.59 2.02
N ALA A 329 29.70 -7.68 2.41
CA ALA A 329 31.02 -8.00 1.88
C ALA A 329 30.95 -8.50 0.43
N TYR A 330 29.93 -9.30 0.11
CA TYR A 330 29.70 -9.81 -1.24
C TYR A 330 29.12 -8.75 -2.18
N ARG A 331 28.27 -7.84 -1.67
CA ARG A 331 27.81 -6.64 -2.37
C ARG A 331 28.98 -5.79 -2.84
N LEU A 332 29.93 -5.49 -1.96
CA LEU A 332 31.13 -4.70 -2.29
C LEU A 332 32.05 -5.40 -3.30
N ALA A 333 32.08 -6.74 -3.30
CA ALA A 333 32.80 -7.52 -4.31
C ALA A 333 32.11 -7.44 -5.68
N ALA A 334 30.79 -7.61 -5.72
CA ALA A 334 29.98 -7.46 -6.93
C ALA A 334 30.12 -6.06 -7.54
N GLU A 335 30.05 -5.01 -6.70
CA GLU A 335 30.28 -3.63 -7.10
C GLU A 335 31.68 -3.46 -7.74
N GLY A 336 32.73 -4.01 -7.13
CA GLY A 336 34.10 -3.95 -7.66
C GLY A 336 34.26 -4.61 -9.03
N LEU A 337 33.60 -5.75 -9.26
CA LEU A 337 33.58 -6.42 -10.56
C LEU A 337 32.87 -5.56 -11.61
N ILE A 338 31.71 -5.00 -11.28
CA ILE A 338 30.97 -4.11 -12.17
C ILE A 338 31.81 -2.88 -12.54
N LEU A 339 32.47 -2.24 -11.57
CA LEU A 339 33.35 -1.10 -11.82
C LEU A 339 34.53 -1.45 -12.73
N THR A 340 35.07 -2.66 -12.62
CA THR A 340 36.14 -3.14 -13.50
C THR A 340 35.66 -3.23 -14.94
N HIS A 341 34.47 -3.79 -15.17
CA HIS A 341 33.87 -3.85 -16.50
C HIS A 341 33.46 -2.48 -17.03
N LEU A 342 33.00 -1.58 -16.16
CA LEU A 342 32.59 -0.22 -16.53
C LEU A 342 33.76 0.66 -16.98
N LYS A 343 34.96 0.45 -16.40
CA LYS A 343 36.24 1.08 -16.83
C LYS A 343 36.75 0.55 -18.17
N GLY A 344 36.34 -0.66 -18.56
CA GLY A 344 36.77 -1.31 -19.79
C GLY A 344 36.19 -0.67 -21.07
N GLN A 345 36.66 -1.15 -22.23
CA GLN A 345 36.07 -0.82 -23.52
C GLN A 345 34.82 -1.68 -23.74
N GLY A 346 33.64 -1.08 -23.58
CA GLY A 346 32.35 -1.72 -23.81
C GLY A 346 31.37 -0.77 -24.50
N SER A 347 30.33 -1.33 -25.13
CA SER A 347 29.28 -0.58 -25.81
C SER A 347 28.51 0.33 -24.85
N LEU A 348 27.74 1.28 -25.39
CA LEU A 348 26.84 2.11 -24.59
C LEU A 348 25.74 1.27 -23.91
N ALA A 349 25.22 0.23 -24.58
CA ALA A 349 24.22 -0.65 -24.00
C ALA A 349 24.76 -1.43 -22.80
N TRP A 350 26.01 -1.91 -22.89
CA TRP A 350 26.68 -2.61 -21.81
C TRP A 350 26.91 -1.71 -20.61
N LYS A 351 27.42 -0.49 -20.84
CA LYS A 351 27.59 0.51 -19.78
C LYS A 351 26.25 0.89 -19.13
N ALA A 352 25.18 1.04 -19.92
CA ALA A 352 23.85 1.33 -19.40
C ALA A 352 23.31 0.20 -18.51
N PHE A 353 23.50 -1.06 -18.92
CA PHE A 353 23.15 -2.23 -18.11
C PHE A 353 23.91 -2.23 -16.78
N LEU A 354 25.22 -2.01 -16.80
CA LEU A 354 26.05 -1.97 -15.59
C LEU A 354 25.69 -0.82 -14.66
N CYS A 355 25.44 0.38 -15.18
CA CYS A 355 24.95 1.51 -14.39
C CYS A 355 23.60 1.19 -13.72
N ARG A 356 22.70 0.47 -14.41
CA ARG A 356 21.44 -0.02 -13.79
C ARG A 356 21.72 -0.96 -12.62
N GLN A 357 22.71 -1.84 -12.74
CA GLN A 357 23.10 -2.71 -11.63
C GLN A 357 23.70 -1.91 -10.46
N LEU A 358 24.58 -0.93 -10.73
CA LEU A 358 25.10 -0.02 -9.70
C LEU A 358 24.01 0.80 -9.03
N SER A 359 22.93 1.12 -9.73
CA SER A 359 21.76 1.80 -9.14
C SER A 359 21.04 0.95 -8.08
N ASN A 360 21.29 -0.36 -8.05
CA ASN A 360 20.74 -1.29 -7.07
C ASN A 360 21.72 -1.58 -5.93
N ILE A 361 23.02 -1.75 -6.23
CA ILE A 361 24.01 -2.26 -5.27
C ILE A 361 25.19 -1.31 -4.98
N GLY A 362 25.30 -0.23 -5.75
CA GLY A 362 26.45 0.66 -5.73
C GLY A 362 26.55 1.48 -4.43
N THR A 363 27.78 1.86 -4.11
CA THR A 363 28.15 2.67 -2.96
C THR A 363 28.96 3.90 -3.41
N GLU A 364 29.40 4.75 -2.48
CA GLU A 364 30.26 5.89 -2.80
C GLU A 364 31.58 5.48 -3.49
N ARG A 365 31.97 4.20 -3.46
CA ARG A 365 33.12 3.68 -4.23
C ARG A 365 32.94 3.83 -5.74
N SER A 366 31.70 3.83 -6.22
CA SER A 366 31.37 4.04 -7.63
C SER A 366 31.39 5.50 -8.05
N MET A 367 31.44 6.44 -7.08
CA MET A 367 31.25 7.87 -7.29
C MET A 367 32.21 8.43 -8.34
N ASP A 368 33.52 8.28 -8.17
CA ASP A 368 34.51 8.94 -9.04
C ASP A 368 34.35 8.55 -10.51
N LEU A 369 34.11 7.26 -10.77
CA LEU A 369 33.91 6.75 -12.13
C LEU A 369 32.60 7.25 -12.73
N LEU A 370 31.50 7.19 -11.98
CA LEU A 370 30.21 7.68 -12.43
C LEU A 370 30.22 9.20 -12.64
N MET A 371 30.92 9.96 -11.80
CA MET A 371 31.12 11.41 -11.97
C MET A 371 31.96 11.73 -13.20
N GLN A 372 32.92 10.88 -13.57
CA GLN A 372 33.65 11.02 -14.84
C GLN A 372 32.73 10.75 -16.03
N MET A 373 31.91 9.70 -15.98
CA MET A 373 30.92 9.37 -17.02
C MET A 373 29.84 10.46 -17.15
N LEU A 374 29.47 11.11 -16.05
CA LEU A 374 28.49 12.20 -16.05
C LEU A 374 28.90 13.38 -16.94
N LYS A 375 30.20 13.59 -17.14
CA LYS A 375 30.75 14.67 -17.98
C LYS A 375 30.71 14.33 -19.48
N ASP A 376 30.49 13.08 -19.84
CA ASP A 376 30.38 12.62 -21.23
C ASP A 376 28.91 12.55 -21.65
N GLY A 377 28.53 13.34 -22.66
CA GLY A 377 27.15 13.43 -23.15
C GLY A 377 26.53 12.11 -23.61
N GLN A 378 27.32 11.09 -23.96
CA GLN A 378 26.79 9.77 -24.32
C GLN A 378 26.50 8.87 -23.10
N THR A 379 27.16 9.14 -21.96
CA THR A 379 27.04 8.31 -20.75
C THR A 379 26.42 9.06 -19.56
N ALA A 380 26.12 10.34 -19.72
CA ALA A 380 25.61 11.20 -18.65
C ALA A 380 24.29 10.68 -18.05
N ASP A 381 23.31 10.29 -18.88
CA ASP A 381 22.00 9.86 -18.39
C ASP A 381 22.07 8.56 -17.57
N MET A 382 22.86 7.57 -18.03
CA MET A 382 23.03 6.30 -17.31
C MET A 382 23.84 6.48 -16.01
N ALA A 383 24.85 7.35 -16.03
CA ALA A 383 25.66 7.65 -14.84
C ALA A 383 24.82 8.37 -13.79
N ARG A 384 24.04 9.38 -14.21
CA ARG A 384 23.10 10.09 -13.35
C ARG A 384 22.07 9.14 -12.73
N PHE A 385 21.50 8.23 -13.52
CA PHE A 385 20.52 7.25 -13.03
C PHE A 385 21.10 6.37 -11.91
N ALA A 386 22.36 5.94 -12.05
CA ALA A 386 23.05 5.22 -10.99
C ALA A 386 23.28 6.11 -9.76
N LEU A 387 23.85 7.30 -9.96
CA LEU A 387 24.16 8.25 -8.88
C LEU A 387 22.91 8.66 -8.10
N GLU A 388 21.76 8.85 -8.75
CA GLU A 388 20.48 9.20 -8.10
C GLU A 388 20.06 8.19 -7.02
N ARG A 389 20.43 6.91 -7.16
CA ARG A 389 20.13 5.87 -6.17
C ARG A 389 21.28 5.60 -5.20
N ILE A 390 22.51 5.92 -5.60
CA ILE A 390 23.70 5.91 -4.73
C ILE A 390 23.70 7.23 -3.94
N ASP A 391 22.70 7.37 -3.08
CA ASP A 391 22.51 8.57 -2.28
C ASP A 391 23.44 8.54 -1.05
N GLY A 392 24.43 9.45 -1.04
CA GLY A 392 25.40 9.60 0.05
C GLY A 392 25.94 11.04 0.15
N PRO A 393 26.40 11.50 1.33
CA PRO A 393 26.86 12.87 1.53
C PRO A 393 27.99 13.29 0.57
N GLN A 394 28.88 12.37 0.19
CA GLN A 394 29.97 12.67 -0.74
C GLN A 394 29.44 12.81 -2.16
N VAL A 395 28.51 11.94 -2.56
CA VAL A 395 27.88 11.98 -3.89
C VAL A 395 27.08 13.26 -4.08
N ARG A 396 26.27 13.64 -3.08
CA ARG A 396 25.53 14.92 -3.07
C ARG A 396 26.47 16.11 -3.23
N SER A 397 27.52 16.18 -2.41
CA SER A 397 28.53 17.24 -2.46
C SER A 397 29.30 17.27 -3.78
N ALA A 398 29.56 16.11 -4.39
CA ALA A 398 30.25 16.00 -5.67
C ALA A 398 29.38 16.48 -6.83
N LEU A 399 28.11 16.06 -6.90
CA LEU A 399 27.16 16.51 -7.91
C LEU A 399 26.90 18.01 -7.82
N LEU A 400 26.74 18.53 -6.60
CA LEU A 400 26.53 19.95 -6.37
C LEU A 400 27.73 20.79 -6.85
N ARG A 401 28.96 20.39 -6.51
CA ARG A 401 30.18 21.06 -6.99
C ARG A 401 30.34 20.99 -8.51
N ALA A 402 30.00 19.85 -9.12
CA ALA A 402 30.15 19.65 -10.55
C ALA A 402 29.08 20.39 -11.37
N LEU A 403 27.95 20.78 -10.76
CA LEU A 403 26.77 21.25 -11.48
C LEU A 403 27.07 22.40 -12.46
N ALA A 404 27.88 23.39 -12.07
CA ALA A 404 28.21 24.53 -12.92
C ALA A 404 29.03 24.15 -14.17
N ASP A 405 29.81 23.07 -14.09
CA ASP A 405 30.71 22.62 -15.16
C ASP A 405 30.05 21.61 -16.12
N LEU A 406 28.81 21.21 -15.86
CA LEU A 406 28.08 20.23 -16.67
C LEU A 406 27.37 20.90 -17.87
N PRO A 407 27.19 20.19 -19.00
CA PRO A 407 26.38 20.69 -20.11
C PRO A 407 24.91 20.94 -19.70
N PRO A 408 24.20 21.91 -20.31
CA PRO A 408 22.83 22.30 -19.88
C PRO A 408 21.84 21.14 -19.75
N LYS A 409 21.83 20.21 -20.72
CA LYS A 409 20.96 19.02 -20.67
C LYS A 409 21.25 18.12 -19.45
N VAL A 410 22.53 17.99 -19.08
CA VAL A 410 22.95 17.19 -17.92
C VAL A 410 22.65 17.93 -16.62
N GLN A 411 22.84 19.26 -16.59
CA GLN A 411 22.47 20.11 -15.46
C GLN A 411 21.00 19.94 -15.07
N ILE A 412 20.08 19.95 -16.03
CA ILE A 412 18.64 19.72 -15.80
C ILE A 412 18.43 18.39 -15.06
N GLY A 413 19.05 17.30 -15.55
CA GLY A 413 18.95 15.99 -14.92
C GLY A 413 19.47 16.00 -13.49
N VAL A 414 20.63 16.61 -13.24
CA VAL A 414 21.24 16.68 -11.91
C VAL A 414 20.40 17.54 -10.96
N ILE A 415 19.88 18.69 -11.40
CA ILE A 415 18.96 19.53 -10.61
C ILE A 415 17.72 18.72 -10.18
N ASN A 416 17.12 17.96 -11.11
CA ASN A 416 15.99 17.09 -10.79
C ASN A 416 16.35 16.00 -9.76
N THR A 417 17.55 15.43 -9.88
CA THR A 417 18.08 14.42 -8.94
C THR A 417 18.22 15.00 -7.54
N ILE A 418 18.83 16.18 -7.43
CA ILE A 418 18.99 16.90 -6.16
C ILE A 418 17.63 17.29 -5.56
N GLY A 419 16.67 17.68 -6.40
CA GLY A 419 15.29 17.93 -5.99
C GLY A 419 14.61 16.70 -5.40
N ASN A 420 14.73 15.53 -6.05
CA ASN A 420 14.17 14.25 -5.57
C ASN A 420 14.75 13.84 -4.22
N TRP A 421 16.03 14.14 -4.00
CA TRP A 421 16.74 13.94 -2.73
C TRP A 421 16.38 14.90 -1.61
N ARG A 422 15.60 15.94 -1.91
CA ARG A 422 15.28 17.04 -1.01
C ARG A 422 16.52 17.66 -0.34
N ASP A 423 17.59 17.84 -1.11
CA ASP A 423 18.87 18.32 -0.57
C ASP A 423 18.79 19.79 -0.13
N ARG A 424 18.83 20.01 1.18
CA ARG A 424 18.75 21.35 1.78
C ARG A 424 19.99 22.19 1.50
N GLN A 425 21.16 21.58 1.32
CA GLN A 425 22.41 22.32 1.08
C GLN A 425 22.47 22.90 -0.32
N ALA A 426 21.71 22.32 -1.26
CA ALA A 426 21.71 22.73 -2.66
C ALA A 426 20.84 23.97 -2.95
N VAL A 427 19.99 24.41 -2.00
CA VAL A 427 18.99 25.47 -2.23
C VAL A 427 19.61 26.74 -2.81
N VAL A 428 20.71 27.23 -2.21
CA VAL A 428 21.36 28.48 -2.65
C VAL A 428 21.87 28.36 -4.08
N GLN A 429 22.47 27.23 -4.44
CA GLN A 429 23.03 27.02 -5.77
C GLN A 429 21.94 26.73 -6.82
N ILE A 430 20.88 26.00 -6.47
CA ILE A 430 19.75 25.79 -7.39
C ILE A 430 19.02 27.12 -7.64
N ALA A 431 18.90 27.97 -6.63
CA ALA A 431 18.23 29.26 -6.76
C ALA A 431 18.90 30.19 -7.80
N THR A 432 20.20 30.04 -8.10
CA THR A 432 20.85 30.86 -9.14
C THR A 432 20.34 30.56 -10.54
N PHE A 433 19.80 29.37 -10.78
CA PHE A 433 19.23 28.99 -12.09
C PHE A 433 17.83 29.59 -12.32
N LEU A 434 17.17 30.10 -11.27
CA LEU A 434 15.89 30.82 -11.42
C LEU A 434 16.04 32.11 -12.23
N ASP A 435 17.19 32.77 -12.09
CA ASP A 435 17.51 34.05 -12.73
C ASP A 435 18.20 33.85 -14.11
N GLY A 436 18.46 32.60 -14.51
CA GLY A 436 19.13 32.25 -15.76
C GLY A 436 18.27 32.46 -17.01
N SER A 437 18.89 32.62 -18.18
CA SER A 437 18.19 32.85 -19.46
C SER A 437 17.61 31.59 -20.10
N ASP A 438 18.08 30.39 -19.72
CA ASP A 438 17.58 29.11 -20.24
C ASP A 438 16.25 28.71 -19.55
N PRO A 439 15.13 28.65 -20.30
CA PRO A 439 13.82 28.33 -19.73
C PRO A 439 13.73 26.91 -19.14
N GLN A 440 14.42 25.92 -19.71
CA GLN A 440 14.35 24.53 -19.26
C GLN A 440 15.09 24.34 -17.94
N LEU A 441 16.25 24.98 -17.80
CA LEU A 441 16.99 25.01 -16.53
C LEU A 441 16.21 25.75 -15.44
N ARG A 442 15.56 26.85 -15.81
CA ARG A 442 14.71 27.61 -14.88
C ARG A 442 13.55 26.75 -14.36
N GLU A 443 12.86 26.06 -15.25
CA GLU A 443 11.75 25.16 -14.89
C GLU A 443 12.21 24.01 -13.99
N ALA A 444 13.34 23.37 -14.33
CA ALA A 444 13.94 22.32 -13.50
C ALA A 444 14.31 22.83 -12.09
N ALA A 445 14.86 24.05 -11.99
CA ALA A 445 15.19 24.67 -10.71
C ALA A 445 13.94 24.98 -9.88
N VAL A 446 12.87 25.49 -10.50
CA VAL A 446 11.58 25.71 -9.81
C VAL A 446 11.03 24.39 -9.24
N GLU A 447 11.03 23.32 -10.05
CA GLU A 447 10.52 22.02 -9.61
C GLU A 447 11.40 21.38 -8.52
N ALA A 448 12.72 21.49 -8.64
CA ALA A 448 13.63 20.99 -7.62
C ALA A 448 13.45 21.71 -6.28
N LEU A 449 13.33 23.04 -6.28
CA LEU A 449 13.06 23.81 -5.06
C LEU A 449 11.70 23.50 -4.44
N ALA A 450 10.67 23.27 -5.27
CA ALA A 450 9.36 22.80 -4.82
C ALA A 450 9.47 21.47 -4.06
N LYS A 451 10.22 20.51 -4.62
CA LYS A 451 10.44 19.19 -4.01
C LYS A 451 11.29 19.23 -2.75
N ILE A 452 12.31 20.10 -2.71
CA ILE A 452 13.17 20.29 -1.53
C ILE A 452 12.34 20.71 -0.31
N GLY A 453 11.31 21.54 -0.51
CA GLY A 453 10.28 21.72 0.51
C GLY A 453 10.76 22.34 1.81
N THR A 454 11.79 23.19 1.77
CA THR A 454 12.31 23.90 2.95
C THR A 454 11.91 25.38 2.94
N GLN A 455 12.00 26.02 4.11
CA GLN A 455 11.75 27.46 4.24
C GLN A 455 12.65 28.28 3.32
N ASP A 456 13.94 27.94 3.22
CA ASP A 456 14.88 28.64 2.33
C ASP A 456 14.52 28.44 0.85
N ALA A 457 14.09 27.23 0.46
CA ALA A 457 13.63 26.96 -0.90
C ALA A 457 12.36 27.75 -1.24
N ALA A 458 11.38 27.76 -0.34
CA ALA A 458 10.16 28.55 -0.50
C ALA A 458 10.46 30.06 -0.56
N LYS A 459 11.36 30.56 0.30
CA LYS A 459 11.81 31.95 0.28
C LYS A 459 12.47 32.31 -1.05
N ALA A 460 13.37 31.46 -1.56
CA ALA A 460 14.03 31.66 -2.84
C ALA A 460 13.00 31.78 -3.98
N LEU A 461 12.00 30.88 -4.02
CA LEU A 461 10.90 30.94 -4.98
C LEU A 461 10.11 32.26 -4.85
N LEU A 462 9.66 32.61 -3.65
CA LEU A 462 8.84 33.81 -3.41
C LEU A 462 9.56 35.12 -3.76
N GLU A 463 10.88 35.22 -3.52
CA GLU A 463 11.67 36.40 -3.89
C GLU A 463 11.73 36.63 -5.41
N ARG A 464 11.66 35.56 -6.22
CA ARG A 464 11.65 35.64 -7.69
C ARG A 464 10.23 35.81 -8.25
N MET A 465 9.22 35.30 -7.54
CA MET A 465 7.81 35.48 -7.88
C MET A 465 7.47 36.97 -8.11
N ASP A 466 8.00 37.85 -7.25
CA ASP A 466 7.75 39.30 -7.30
C ASP A 466 8.36 39.99 -8.54
N LYS A 467 9.40 39.40 -9.14
CA LYS A 467 10.11 39.94 -10.31
C LYS A 467 9.72 39.26 -11.63
N ALA A 468 9.06 38.11 -11.54
CA ALA A 468 8.67 37.31 -12.69
C ALA A 468 7.53 37.97 -13.50
N ASP A 469 7.48 37.68 -14.80
CA ASP A 469 6.29 37.98 -15.60
C ASP A 469 5.06 37.17 -15.14
N ARG A 470 3.89 37.49 -15.68
CA ARG A 470 2.63 36.88 -15.25
C ARG A 470 2.61 35.35 -15.39
N SER A 471 3.22 34.80 -16.43
CA SER A 471 3.21 33.36 -16.71
C SER A 471 4.10 32.61 -15.72
N LEU A 472 5.37 33.05 -15.62
CA LEU A 472 6.34 32.45 -14.71
C LEU A 472 5.93 32.63 -13.25
N ARG A 473 5.26 33.73 -12.90
CA ARG A 473 4.73 33.96 -11.55
C ARG A 473 3.76 32.88 -11.11
N GLN A 474 2.86 32.43 -11.99
CA GLN A 474 1.93 31.34 -11.64
C GLN A 474 2.68 30.04 -11.32
N VAL A 475 3.70 29.72 -12.14
CA VAL A 475 4.51 28.51 -12.00
C VAL A 475 5.30 28.53 -10.69
N ILE A 476 5.91 29.67 -10.35
CA ILE A 476 6.64 29.85 -9.09
C ILE A 476 5.70 29.79 -7.88
N ALA A 477 4.52 30.41 -7.96
CA ALA A 477 3.54 30.39 -6.88
C ALA A 477 3.02 28.97 -6.59
N ASP A 478 2.73 28.20 -7.63
CA ASP A 478 2.35 26.79 -7.54
C ASP A 478 3.46 25.92 -6.91
N ALA A 479 4.71 26.12 -7.34
CA ALA A 479 5.88 25.49 -6.73
C ALA A 479 6.08 25.88 -5.26
N ALA A 480 5.83 27.14 -4.89
CA ALA A 480 5.90 27.60 -3.51
C ALA A 480 4.80 26.95 -2.64
N ILE A 481 3.59 26.76 -3.18
CA ILE A 481 2.52 26.02 -2.51
C ILE A 481 2.94 24.57 -2.27
N ARG A 482 3.49 23.86 -3.27
CA ARG A 482 4.00 22.49 -3.08
C ARG A 482 5.11 22.41 -2.03
N SER A 483 5.99 23.41 -1.99
CA SER A 483 7.02 23.52 -0.96
C SER A 483 6.39 23.72 0.43
N ALA A 484 5.34 24.53 0.54
CA ALA A 484 4.58 24.71 1.77
C ALA A 484 3.83 23.44 2.21
N ASP A 485 3.26 22.68 1.27
CA ASP A 485 2.61 21.39 1.55
C ASP A 485 3.61 20.39 2.13
N ALA A 486 4.83 20.34 1.58
CA ALA A 486 5.91 19.52 2.12
C ALA A 486 6.32 19.96 3.54
N MET A 487 6.47 21.27 3.77
CA MET A 487 6.75 21.82 5.10
C MET A 487 5.65 21.48 6.12
N ALA A 488 4.37 21.62 5.74
CA ALA A 488 3.25 21.27 6.60
C ALA A 488 3.23 19.78 6.95
N ALA A 489 3.54 18.91 5.99
CA ALA A 489 3.67 17.46 6.22
C ALA A 489 4.83 17.11 7.17
N ASP A 490 5.92 17.89 7.13
CA ASP A 490 7.08 17.75 8.03
C ASP A 490 6.86 18.44 9.40
N GLY A 491 5.67 19.02 9.66
CA GLY A 491 5.32 19.65 10.93
C GLY A 491 5.73 21.13 11.07
N LEU A 492 6.29 21.74 10.02
CA LEU A 492 6.69 23.15 9.96
C LEU A 492 5.50 24.04 9.56
N THR A 493 4.46 24.02 10.41
CA THR A 493 3.16 24.63 10.09
C THR A 493 3.21 26.16 10.01
N GLY A 494 4.01 26.82 10.84
CA GLY A 494 4.13 28.28 10.85
C GLY A 494 4.77 28.82 9.56
N GLU A 495 5.82 28.16 9.10
CA GLU A 495 6.54 28.46 7.86
C GLU A 495 5.64 28.22 6.64
N ALA A 496 4.95 27.08 6.60
CA ALA A 496 3.99 26.74 5.55
C ALA A 496 2.86 27.79 5.45
N ILE A 497 2.26 28.16 6.59
CA ILE A 497 1.24 29.23 6.66
C ILE A 497 1.77 30.56 6.11
N GLY A 498 3.03 30.90 6.42
CA GLY A 498 3.67 32.10 5.89
C GLY A 498 3.69 32.13 4.36
N VAL A 499 4.01 30.99 3.73
CA VAL A 499 4.02 30.85 2.27
C VAL A 499 2.61 30.91 1.68
N TYR A 500 1.66 30.14 2.24
CA TYR A 500 0.28 30.18 1.75
C TYR A 500 -0.31 31.58 1.81
N LYS A 501 -0.09 32.31 2.92
CA LYS A 501 -0.54 33.69 3.08
C LYS A 501 0.07 34.62 2.03
N ARG A 502 1.37 34.45 1.73
CA ARG A 502 2.06 35.26 0.71
C ARG A 502 1.48 35.02 -0.68
N VAL A 503 1.24 33.75 -1.06
CA VAL A 503 0.66 33.41 -2.36
C VAL A 503 -0.81 33.84 -2.46
N TYR A 504 -1.60 33.65 -1.40
CA TYR A 504 -3.01 34.06 -1.35
C TYR A 504 -3.20 35.58 -1.56
N GLY A 505 -2.30 36.39 -0.99
CA GLY A 505 -2.30 37.85 -1.12
C GLY A 505 -1.63 38.41 -2.38
N SER A 506 -1.21 37.55 -3.31
CA SER A 506 -0.55 37.95 -4.56
C SER A 506 -1.54 38.26 -5.69
N ASP A 507 -1.04 38.72 -6.83
CA ASP A 507 -1.81 38.95 -8.07
C ASP A 507 -1.92 37.68 -8.96
N CYS A 508 -1.69 36.50 -8.38
CA CYS A 508 -1.84 35.22 -9.07
C CYS A 508 -3.31 34.93 -9.44
N GLU A 509 -3.50 33.99 -10.37
CA GLU A 509 -4.83 33.54 -10.77
C GLU A 509 -5.62 32.98 -9.58
N ALA A 510 -6.95 33.15 -9.64
CA ALA A 510 -7.87 32.69 -8.59
C ALA A 510 -7.65 31.23 -8.19
N ARG A 511 -7.31 30.35 -9.16
CA ARG A 511 -7.03 28.92 -8.90
C ARG A 511 -5.80 28.70 -8.03
N ILE A 512 -4.72 29.47 -8.22
CA ILE A 512 -3.49 29.37 -7.44
C ILE A 512 -3.72 29.94 -6.04
N ARG A 513 -4.41 31.08 -5.95
CA ARG A 513 -4.80 31.68 -4.68
C ARG A 513 -5.76 30.77 -3.89
N ALA A 514 -6.66 30.07 -4.56
CA ALA A 514 -7.54 29.07 -3.96
C ALA A 514 -6.76 27.85 -3.43
N ALA A 515 -5.75 27.36 -4.15
CA ALA A 515 -4.88 26.29 -3.66
C ALA A 515 -4.13 26.72 -2.39
N ALA A 516 -3.57 27.95 -2.37
CA ALA A 516 -2.96 28.51 -1.17
C ALA A 516 -3.95 28.66 0.00
N LEU A 517 -5.17 29.14 -0.25
CA LEU A 517 -6.23 29.20 0.75
C LEU A 517 -6.55 27.82 1.32
N SER A 518 -6.64 26.80 0.47
CA SER A 518 -6.91 25.42 0.89
C SER A 518 -5.80 24.87 1.77
N GLY A 519 -4.53 25.05 1.37
CA GLY A 519 -3.36 24.67 2.16
C GLY A 519 -3.34 25.36 3.52
N TRP A 520 -3.64 26.67 3.55
CA TRP A 520 -3.71 27.45 4.78
C TRP A 520 -4.80 26.93 5.72
N VAL A 521 -6.04 26.80 5.24
CA VAL A 521 -7.18 26.35 6.05
C VAL A 521 -6.97 24.94 6.61
N ARG A 522 -6.32 24.05 5.85
CA ARG A 522 -6.01 22.69 6.32
C ARG A 522 -4.90 22.67 7.38
N THR A 523 -3.93 23.56 7.26
CA THR A 523 -2.79 23.67 8.19
C THR A 523 -3.18 24.38 9.49
N ASP A 524 -4.05 25.40 9.41
CA ASP A 524 -4.61 26.11 10.56
C ASP A 524 -6.14 26.12 10.51
N ARG A 525 -6.74 25.06 11.07
CA ARG A 525 -8.20 24.94 11.15
C ARG A 525 -8.83 26.00 12.04
N SER A 526 -8.10 26.62 12.96
CA SER A 526 -8.65 27.66 13.84
C SER A 526 -8.96 28.95 13.08
N ALA A 527 -8.19 29.25 12.03
CA ALA A 527 -8.42 30.38 11.13
C ALA A 527 -9.47 30.09 10.04
N ALA A 528 -9.89 28.84 9.87
CA ALA A 528 -10.73 28.38 8.76
C ALA A 528 -12.00 29.22 8.57
N ALA A 529 -12.75 29.46 9.65
CA ALA A 529 -14.00 30.22 9.59
C ALA A 529 -13.79 31.62 8.98
N GLY A 530 -12.84 32.38 9.55
CA GLY A 530 -12.56 33.74 9.08
C GLY A 530 -12.06 33.79 7.64
N LEU A 531 -11.17 32.86 7.27
CA LEU A 531 -10.60 32.79 5.92
C LEU A 531 -11.64 32.42 4.87
N VAL A 532 -12.43 31.36 5.12
CA VAL A 532 -13.47 30.91 4.20
C VAL A 532 -14.56 31.97 4.06
N HIS A 533 -15.03 32.58 5.15
CA HIS A 533 -16.04 33.65 5.07
C HIS A 533 -15.53 34.88 4.31
N SER A 534 -14.27 35.27 4.52
CA SER A 534 -13.67 36.37 3.75
C SER A 534 -13.60 36.05 2.26
N ALA A 535 -13.27 34.81 1.90
CA ALA A 535 -13.17 34.38 0.50
C ALA A 535 -14.55 34.26 -0.18
N LEU A 536 -15.59 33.83 0.56
CA LEU A 536 -16.98 33.80 0.07
C LEU A 536 -17.53 35.21 -0.25
N ASN A 537 -17.02 36.25 0.41
CA ASN A 537 -17.38 37.64 0.17
C ASN A 537 -16.44 38.37 -0.81
N SER A 538 -15.53 37.64 -1.46
CA SER A 538 -14.59 38.22 -2.43
C SER A 538 -15.29 38.69 -3.69
N GLN A 539 -14.74 39.72 -4.34
CA GLN A 539 -15.17 40.12 -5.69
C GLN A 539 -14.68 39.13 -6.77
N ASP A 540 -13.65 38.34 -6.46
CA ASP A 540 -13.10 37.32 -7.36
C ASP A 540 -13.97 36.05 -7.34
N GLN A 541 -14.75 35.85 -8.40
CA GLN A 541 -15.67 34.72 -8.53
C GLN A 541 -14.97 33.36 -8.49
N GLY A 542 -13.73 33.26 -9.00
CA GLY A 542 -12.98 32.00 -8.94
C GLY A 542 -12.65 31.62 -7.51
N LEU A 543 -12.35 32.62 -6.67
CA LEU A 543 -12.07 32.42 -5.25
C LEU A 543 -13.34 32.08 -4.45
N VAL A 544 -14.46 32.73 -4.76
CA VAL A 544 -15.77 32.43 -4.14
C VAL A 544 -16.15 30.97 -4.38
N VAL A 545 -16.05 30.48 -5.62
CA VAL A 545 -16.37 29.08 -5.97
C VAL A 545 -15.49 28.10 -5.20
N ALA A 546 -14.18 28.37 -5.10
CA ALA A 546 -13.28 27.51 -4.34
C ALA A 546 -13.62 27.49 -2.84
N ALA A 547 -13.93 28.65 -2.25
CA ALA A 547 -14.28 28.77 -0.84
C ALA A 547 -15.58 28.03 -0.48
N CYS A 548 -16.56 27.99 -1.40
CA CYS A 548 -17.82 27.24 -1.21
C CYS A 548 -17.57 25.76 -0.87
N GLY A 549 -16.59 25.14 -1.53
CA GLY A 549 -16.24 23.73 -1.32
C GLY A 549 -15.40 23.45 -0.07
N MET A 550 -14.99 24.49 0.67
CA MET A 550 -14.13 24.40 1.87
C MET A 550 -14.89 24.59 3.19
N VAL A 551 -16.22 24.79 3.15
CA VAL A 551 -17.03 25.01 4.35
C VAL A 551 -16.98 23.83 5.33
N ASP A 552 -16.75 22.62 4.83
CA ASP A 552 -16.55 21.40 5.63
C ASP A 552 -15.25 21.41 6.45
N LEU A 553 -14.28 22.25 6.08
CA LEU A 553 -13.03 22.43 6.83
C LEU A 553 -13.19 23.38 8.03
N ILE A 554 -14.29 24.13 8.11
CA ILE A 554 -14.60 24.97 9.28
C ILE A 554 -14.92 24.04 10.47
N PRO A 555 -14.19 24.14 11.60
CA PRO A 555 -14.29 23.15 12.68
C PRO A 555 -15.58 23.29 13.50
N ASP A 556 -16.08 24.50 13.69
CA ASP A 556 -17.20 24.78 14.58
C ASP A 556 -18.54 24.96 13.84
N GLN A 557 -19.63 24.65 14.54
CA GLN A 557 -21.00 24.77 14.03
C GLN A 557 -21.34 26.21 13.66
N ALA A 558 -20.98 27.19 14.50
CA ALA A 558 -21.37 28.59 14.30
C ALA A 558 -20.76 29.15 13.00
N GLY A 559 -19.51 28.81 12.71
CA GLY A 559 -18.85 29.15 11.47
C GLY A 559 -19.50 28.51 10.23
N ARG A 560 -19.95 27.26 10.33
CA ARG A 560 -20.71 26.59 9.26
C ARG A 560 -22.11 27.18 9.07
N ALA A 561 -22.81 27.50 10.15
CA ALA A 561 -24.11 28.18 10.10
C ALA A 561 -23.99 29.54 9.41
N LYS A 562 -22.95 30.32 9.75
CA LYS A 562 -22.68 31.60 9.08
C LYS A 562 -22.39 31.44 7.58
N ALA A 563 -21.79 30.33 7.14
CA ALA A 563 -21.62 30.06 5.71
C ALA A 563 -22.96 29.81 5.00
N LEU A 564 -23.94 29.20 5.67
CA LEU A 564 -25.31 29.07 5.15
C LEU A 564 -25.99 30.44 5.00
N ASP A 565 -25.77 31.37 5.92
CA ASP A 565 -26.32 32.74 5.82
C ASP A 565 -25.78 33.51 4.60
N LEU A 566 -24.61 33.12 4.08
CA LEU A 566 -24.00 33.72 2.89
C LEU A 566 -24.49 33.12 1.57
N LEU A 567 -25.34 32.07 1.59
CA LEU A 567 -25.88 31.45 0.38
C LEU A 567 -26.49 32.45 -0.63
N PRO A 568 -27.27 33.48 -0.21
CA PRO A 568 -27.83 34.44 -1.16
C PRO A 568 -26.77 35.22 -1.96
N GLN A 569 -25.57 35.38 -1.40
CA GLN A 569 -24.48 36.19 -1.95
C GLN A 569 -23.60 35.42 -2.93
N VAL A 570 -23.69 34.08 -2.96
CA VAL A 570 -22.92 33.22 -3.85
C VAL A 570 -23.76 32.74 -5.05
N PRO A 571 -23.14 32.48 -6.21
CA PRO A 571 -23.83 31.93 -7.39
C PRO A 571 -24.42 30.55 -7.10
N ILE A 572 -25.39 30.10 -7.91
CA ILE A 572 -26.11 28.83 -7.69
C ILE A 572 -25.13 27.66 -7.51
N ALA A 573 -24.13 27.51 -8.37
CA ALA A 573 -23.10 26.47 -8.24
C ALA A 573 -22.37 26.51 -6.88
N GLY A 574 -22.10 27.71 -6.36
CA GLY A 574 -21.54 27.90 -5.02
C GLY A 574 -22.51 27.50 -3.91
N ARG A 575 -23.81 27.81 -4.05
CA ARG A 575 -24.85 27.39 -3.09
C ARG A 575 -24.91 25.88 -2.95
N LEU A 576 -24.89 25.17 -4.09
CA LEU A 576 -24.85 23.71 -4.13
C LEU A 576 -23.59 23.19 -3.43
N ALA A 577 -22.42 23.74 -3.76
CA ALA A 577 -21.15 23.34 -3.15
C ALA A 577 -21.12 23.54 -1.62
N ILE A 578 -21.69 24.63 -1.10
CA ILE A 578 -21.83 24.86 0.35
C ILE A 578 -22.73 23.79 0.97
N LEU A 579 -23.91 23.53 0.41
CA LEU A 579 -24.84 22.51 0.93
C LEU A 579 -24.20 21.10 0.92
N THR A 580 -23.54 20.73 -0.18
CA THR A 580 -22.78 19.48 -0.27
C THR A 580 -21.64 19.43 0.76
N ALA A 581 -20.94 20.54 1.02
CA ALA A 581 -19.93 20.62 2.07
C ALA A 581 -20.55 20.41 3.46
N ILE A 582 -21.69 21.04 3.75
CA ILE A 582 -22.44 20.82 5.01
C ILE A 582 -22.86 19.36 5.17
N ALA A 583 -23.38 18.72 4.11
CA ALA A 583 -23.75 17.31 4.15
C ALA A 583 -22.58 16.40 4.56
N ARG A 584 -21.36 16.68 4.07
CA ARG A 584 -20.14 15.92 4.42
C ARG A 584 -19.74 16.02 5.89
N THR A 585 -20.16 17.07 6.59
CA THR A 585 -19.87 17.23 8.03
C THR A 585 -20.71 16.34 8.93
N ALA A 586 -21.86 15.84 8.42
CA ALA A 586 -22.86 15.11 9.20
C ALA A 586 -23.36 15.87 10.46
N ASP A 587 -23.20 17.19 10.50
CA ASP A 587 -23.59 18.02 11.64
C ASP A 587 -25.10 18.25 11.69
N ARG A 588 -25.78 17.44 12.51
CA ARG A 588 -27.24 17.47 12.65
C ARG A 588 -27.78 18.76 13.23
N SER A 589 -26.97 19.51 13.97
CA SER A 589 -27.39 20.77 14.58
C SER A 589 -27.70 21.86 13.54
N LEU A 590 -27.25 21.67 12.28
CA LEU A 590 -27.52 22.56 11.16
C LEU A 590 -28.81 22.22 10.40
N ALA A 591 -29.47 21.10 10.73
CA ALA A 591 -30.69 20.67 10.06
C ALA A 591 -31.81 21.74 10.05
N PRO A 592 -32.07 22.49 11.14
CA PRO A 592 -33.08 23.56 11.12
C PRO A 592 -32.79 24.67 10.10
N ALA A 593 -31.52 25.06 9.95
CA ALA A 593 -31.12 26.06 8.97
C ALA A 593 -31.29 25.54 7.53
N VAL A 594 -30.94 24.28 7.28
CA VAL A 594 -31.13 23.64 5.96
C VAL A 594 -32.62 23.43 5.64
N VAL A 595 -33.48 23.15 6.63
CA VAL A 595 -34.94 23.12 6.45
C VAL A 595 -35.47 24.47 5.98
N ALA A 596 -35.02 25.58 6.60
CA ALA A 596 -35.42 26.91 6.18
C ALA A 596 -35.05 27.18 4.71
N ILE A 597 -33.83 26.77 4.30
CA ILE A 597 -33.35 26.90 2.92
C ILE A 597 -34.18 26.04 1.95
N ALA A 598 -34.49 24.79 2.32
CA ALA A 598 -35.30 23.90 1.50
C ALA A 598 -36.73 24.45 1.26
N ASN A 599 -37.28 25.15 2.25
CA ASN A 599 -38.60 25.77 2.15
C ASN A 599 -38.60 27.09 1.34
N SER A 600 -37.53 27.89 1.45
CA SER A 600 -37.46 29.20 0.79
C SER A 600 -36.91 29.16 -0.64
N SER A 601 -36.28 28.04 -1.05
CA SER A 601 -35.60 27.91 -2.36
C SER A 601 -36.45 27.16 -3.38
N GLN A 602 -36.05 27.22 -4.66
CA GLN A 602 -36.67 26.50 -5.77
C GLN A 602 -35.58 25.89 -6.67
N GLY A 603 -35.95 24.89 -7.48
CA GLY A 603 -35.05 24.25 -8.44
C GLY A 603 -33.89 23.50 -7.77
N GLU A 604 -32.69 23.63 -8.34
CA GLU A 604 -31.49 22.86 -7.91
C GLU A 604 -31.13 23.09 -6.44
N VAL A 605 -31.27 24.32 -5.93
CA VAL A 605 -30.91 24.65 -4.54
C VAL A 605 -31.85 23.97 -3.55
N GLN A 606 -33.15 23.92 -3.85
CA GLN A 606 -34.11 23.19 -3.02
C GLN A 606 -33.80 21.69 -3.02
N MET A 607 -33.52 21.11 -4.19
CA MET A 607 -33.17 19.70 -4.30
C MET A 607 -31.92 19.37 -3.48
N GLU A 608 -30.86 20.18 -3.56
CA GLU A 608 -29.64 19.91 -2.80
C GLU A 608 -29.83 20.13 -1.29
N ALA A 609 -30.68 21.08 -0.88
CA ALA A 609 -31.04 21.25 0.53
C ALA A 609 -31.80 20.01 1.05
N VAL A 610 -32.77 19.49 0.29
CA VAL A 610 -33.49 18.25 0.62
C VAL A 610 -32.53 17.05 0.69
N ARG A 611 -31.59 16.92 -0.24
CA ARG A 611 -30.55 15.88 -0.21
C ARG A 611 -29.69 15.99 1.05
N THR A 612 -29.29 17.21 1.39
CA THR A 612 -28.50 17.50 2.60
C THR A 612 -29.27 17.08 3.86
N LEU A 613 -30.58 17.35 3.94
CA LEU A 613 -31.44 16.91 5.04
C LEU A 613 -31.55 15.38 5.16
N GLY A 614 -31.48 14.63 4.06
CA GLY A 614 -31.41 13.16 4.13
C GLY A 614 -30.14 12.65 4.86
N VAL A 615 -29.06 13.45 4.84
CA VAL A 615 -27.78 13.10 5.47
C VAL A 615 -27.69 13.59 6.91
N ILE A 616 -28.01 14.87 7.14
CA ILE A 616 -27.85 15.54 8.45
C ILE A 616 -29.13 15.57 9.28
N GLY A 617 -30.27 15.24 8.69
CA GLY A 617 -31.58 15.37 9.33
C GLY A 617 -31.81 14.35 10.44
N ASP A 618 -32.67 14.75 11.38
CA ASP A 618 -33.14 13.94 12.49
C ASP A 618 -34.69 13.90 12.52
N GLN A 619 -35.27 13.56 13.67
CA GLN A 619 -36.72 13.53 13.86
C GLN A 619 -37.40 14.89 13.53
N GLY A 620 -36.71 16.01 13.74
CA GLY A 620 -37.23 17.35 13.44
C GLY A 620 -37.42 17.60 11.94
N CYS A 621 -36.77 16.81 11.08
CA CYS A 621 -36.90 16.90 9.63
C CYS A 621 -38.08 16.10 9.06
N VAL A 622 -38.75 15.25 9.86
CA VAL A 622 -39.87 14.42 9.39
C VAL A 622 -41.02 15.26 8.84
N VAL A 623 -41.50 16.23 9.62
CA VAL A 623 -42.63 17.07 9.19
C VAL A 623 -42.27 17.94 7.98
N PRO A 624 -41.15 18.69 7.98
CA PRO A 624 -40.77 19.49 6.82
C PRO A 624 -40.59 18.68 5.54
N LEU A 625 -39.89 17.54 5.60
CA LEU A 625 -39.66 16.72 4.40
C LEU A 625 -40.95 16.09 3.89
N ALA A 626 -41.85 15.65 4.77
CA ALA A 626 -43.16 15.13 4.37
C ALA A 626 -44.04 16.21 3.74
N GLN A 627 -43.97 17.45 4.24
CA GLN A 627 -44.67 18.60 3.63
C GLN A 627 -44.08 18.95 2.25
N ILE A 628 -42.75 18.97 2.10
CA ILE A 628 -42.09 19.20 0.80
C ILE A 628 -42.50 18.10 -0.18
N ALA A 629 -42.46 16.82 0.23
CA ALA A 629 -42.89 15.71 -0.61
C ALA A 629 -44.36 15.85 -1.05
N ALA A 630 -45.26 16.21 -0.12
CA ALA A 630 -46.70 16.31 -0.40
C ALA A 630 -47.10 17.53 -1.26
N SER A 631 -46.29 18.60 -1.22
CA SER A 631 -46.55 19.85 -1.96
C SER A 631 -45.83 19.93 -3.31
N SER A 632 -44.81 19.09 -3.52
CA SER A 632 -44.00 19.08 -4.74
C SER A 632 -44.45 18.01 -5.74
N GLN A 633 -43.89 18.03 -6.95
CA GLN A 633 -44.09 17.00 -7.98
C GLN A 633 -42.75 16.57 -8.58
N GLY A 634 -42.74 15.41 -9.25
CA GLY A 634 -41.58 14.93 -10.00
C GLY A 634 -40.34 14.70 -9.11
N ALA A 635 -39.20 15.22 -9.53
CA ALA A 635 -37.91 14.94 -8.90
C ALA A 635 -37.82 15.44 -7.44
N VAL A 636 -38.41 16.59 -7.10
CA VAL A 636 -38.37 17.14 -5.74
C VAL A 636 -39.17 16.26 -4.76
N GLN A 637 -40.36 15.82 -5.17
CA GLN A 637 -41.20 14.92 -4.38
C GLN A 637 -40.48 13.61 -4.07
N GLN A 638 -39.90 12.99 -5.11
CA GLN A 638 -39.17 11.74 -4.96
C GLN A 638 -37.95 11.90 -4.04
N LEU A 639 -37.19 12.98 -4.22
CA LEU A 639 -36.01 13.25 -3.40
C LEU A 639 -36.36 13.51 -1.93
N ALA A 640 -37.47 14.22 -1.65
CA ALA A 640 -37.95 14.44 -0.30
C ALA A 640 -38.39 13.13 0.38
N ARG A 641 -39.01 12.23 -0.37
CA ARG A 641 -39.34 10.87 0.10
C ARG A 641 -38.09 10.05 0.39
N GLU A 642 -37.10 10.07 -0.51
CA GLU A 642 -35.81 9.40 -0.28
C GLU A 642 -35.07 9.98 0.93
N ALA A 643 -35.13 11.29 1.13
CA ALA A 643 -34.60 11.95 2.31
C ALA A 643 -35.30 11.46 3.59
N LEU A 644 -36.64 11.37 3.61
CA LEU A 644 -37.38 10.77 4.73
C LEU A 644 -36.95 9.34 5.02
N VAL A 645 -36.79 8.52 3.99
CA VAL A 645 -36.36 7.12 4.13
C VAL A 645 -34.95 7.03 4.70
N SER A 646 -34.04 7.94 4.32
CA SER A 646 -32.65 7.95 4.75
C SER A 646 -32.38 8.65 6.09
N LEU A 647 -33.36 9.35 6.67
CA LEU A 647 -33.23 10.04 7.95
C LEU A 647 -32.66 9.13 9.05
N ARG A 648 -31.78 9.69 9.87
CA ARG A 648 -31.09 8.97 10.95
C ARG A 648 -31.50 9.52 12.31
N GLY A 649 -31.62 8.63 13.29
CA GLY A 649 -31.91 9.00 14.69
C GLY A 649 -33.00 8.12 15.30
N GLU A 650 -32.86 7.83 16.59
CA GLU A 650 -33.73 6.88 17.31
C GLU A 650 -35.20 7.33 17.37
N GLY A 651 -35.46 8.65 17.34
CA GLY A 651 -36.81 9.20 17.40
C GLY A 651 -37.51 9.38 16.05
N VAL A 652 -36.86 9.08 14.92
CA VAL A 652 -37.44 9.28 13.58
C VAL A 652 -38.69 8.44 13.39
N ASP A 653 -38.62 7.13 13.68
CA ASP A 653 -39.73 6.20 13.50
C ASP A 653 -40.90 6.53 14.43
N LYS A 654 -40.61 6.94 15.67
CA LYS A 654 -41.61 7.44 16.62
C LYS A 654 -42.30 8.70 16.08
N GLN A 655 -41.54 9.63 15.52
CA GLN A 655 -42.10 10.86 14.94
C GLN A 655 -42.96 10.55 13.71
N LEU A 656 -42.53 9.65 12.82
CA LEU A 656 -43.32 9.21 11.66
C LEU A 656 -44.70 8.69 12.09
N LEU A 657 -44.74 7.85 13.12
CA LEU A 657 -45.99 7.29 13.66
C LEU A 657 -46.88 8.36 14.30
N GLN A 658 -46.30 9.30 15.05
CA GLN A 658 -47.05 10.39 15.69
C GLN A 658 -47.67 11.36 14.67
N GLU A 659 -46.93 11.67 13.61
CA GLU A 659 -47.39 12.59 12.58
C GLU A 659 -48.42 11.96 11.64
N LEU A 660 -48.34 10.65 11.40
CA LEU A 660 -49.29 9.92 10.56
C LEU A 660 -50.75 10.12 11.00
N GLU A 661 -51.00 10.15 12.31
CA GLU A 661 -52.36 10.29 12.86
C GLU A 661 -52.95 11.69 12.70
N ARG A 662 -52.10 12.71 12.54
CA ARG A 662 -52.49 14.13 12.53
C ARG A 662 -52.40 14.79 11.16
N ALA A 663 -51.65 14.16 10.25
CA ALA A 663 -51.36 14.68 8.93
C ALA A 663 -52.59 14.69 8.01
N GLN A 664 -52.60 15.64 7.07
CA GLN A 664 -53.58 15.68 5.97
C GLN A 664 -53.33 14.55 4.97
N PRO A 665 -54.31 14.13 4.15
CA PRO A 665 -54.21 12.94 3.30
C PRO A 665 -52.97 12.84 2.41
N LYS A 666 -52.58 13.94 1.74
CA LYS A 666 -51.37 13.95 0.90
C LYS A 666 -50.09 13.69 1.70
N VAL A 667 -49.99 14.28 2.90
CA VAL A 667 -48.85 14.08 3.80
C VAL A 667 -48.89 12.67 4.38
N GLN A 668 -50.07 12.13 4.71
CA GLN A 668 -50.23 10.74 5.14
C GLN A 668 -49.69 9.77 4.10
N CYS A 669 -50.00 9.96 2.81
CA CYS A 669 -49.47 9.13 1.74
C CYS A 669 -47.92 9.11 1.75
N GLU A 670 -47.28 10.27 1.84
CA GLU A 670 -45.80 10.36 1.86
C GLU A 670 -45.20 9.73 3.11
N LEU A 671 -45.84 9.90 4.28
CA LEU A 671 -45.42 9.25 5.52
C LEU A 671 -45.54 7.72 5.41
N ILE A 672 -46.64 7.21 4.85
CA ILE A 672 -46.86 5.77 4.61
C ILE A 672 -45.75 5.20 3.71
N MET A 673 -45.48 5.86 2.58
CA MET A 673 -44.45 5.42 1.63
C MET A 673 -43.03 5.51 2.24
N ALA A 674 -42.78 6.50 3.10
CA ALA A 674 -41.52 6.59 3.83
C ALA A 674 -41.39 5.44 4.86
N MET A 675 -42.45 5.13 5.63
CA MET A 675 -42.45 4.01 6.57
C MET A 675 -42.28 2.66 5.88
N GLU A 676 -42.91 2.47 4.71
CA GLU A 676 -42.70 1.30 3.86
C GLU A 676 -41.23 1.15 3.45
N GLY A 677 -40.63 2.21 2.88
CA GLY A 677 -39.23 2.22 2.46
C GLY A 677 -38.24 2.01 3.61
N ARG A 678 -38.60 2.43 4.83
CA ARG A 678 -37.81 2.21 6.05
C ARG A 678 -38.07 0.86 6.71
N SER A 679 -39.12 0.14 6.33
CA SER A 679 -39.63 -1.02 7.06
C SER A 679 -39.87 -0.71 8.55
N THR A 680 -40.50 0.43 8.84
CA THR A 680 -40.70 0.94 10.21
C THR A 680 -41.42 -0.07 11.11
N ALA A 681 -40.74 -0.50 12.17
CA ALA A 681 -41.27 -1.47 13.11
C ALA A 681 -42.49 -0.93 13.88
N GLY A 682 -43.50 -1.78 14.08
CA GLY A 682 -44.71 -1.41 14.83
C GLY A 682 -45.69 -0.50 14.08
N ALA A 683 -45.39 -0.13 12.82
CA ALA A 683 -46.29 0.69 12.01
C ALA A 683 -47.57 -0.06 11.58
N SER A 684 -47.55 -1.39 11.52
CA SER A 684 -48.63 -2.18 10.92
C SER A 684 -50.01 -1.87 11.49
N LYS A 685 -50.14 -1.72 12.81
CA LYS A 685 -51.41 -1.38 13.47
C LYS A 685 -51.99 -0.03 13.01
N SER A 686 -51.15 0.99 12.90
CA SER A 686 -51.58 2.32 12.44
C SER A 686 -51.90 2.31 10.94
N ILE A 687 -51.11 1.58 10.14
CA ILE A 687 -51.36 1.41 8.70
C ILE A 687 -52.64 0.62 8.43
N LEU A 688 -52.94 -0.43 9.21
CA LEU A 688 -54.18 -1.20 9.12
C LEU A 688 -55.43 -0.33 9.31
N LYS A 689 -55.38 0.64 10.23
CA LYS A 689 -56.47 1.60 10.43
C LYS A 689 -56.68 2.48 9.20
N LEU A 690 -55.60 2.88 8.53
CA LEU A 690 -55.65 3.70 7.32
C LEU A 690 -55.98 2.92 6.04
N ALA A 691 -55.82 1.60 6.04
CA ALA A 691 -56.22 0.73 4.94
C ALA A 691 -57.75 0.73 4.69
N SER A 692 -58.54 1.27 5.62
CA SER A 692 -59.97 1.56 5.50
C SER A 692 -60.32 3.05 5.61
N SER A 693 -59.37 3.96 5.36
CA SER A 693 -59.60 5.42 5.33
C SER A 693 -60.72 5.82 4.36
N ASP A 694 -61.37 6.97 4.50
CA ASP A 694 -62.31 7.49 3.49
C ASP A 694 -61.60 8.11 2.29
N ASP A 695 -60.32 8.49 2.43
CA ASP A 695 -59.50 8.99 1.34
C ASP A 695 -58.92 7.83 0.50
N GLN A 696 -59.21 7.85 -0.80
CA GLN A 696 -58.80 6.79 -1.73
C GLN A 696 -57.28 6.64 -1.87
N GLN A 697 -56.54 7.74 -1.88
CA GLN A 697 -55.09 7.71 -2.03
C GLN A 697 -54.44 7.16 -0.76
N VAL A 698 -54.92 7.59 0.41
CA VAL A 698 -54.45 7.08 1.71
C VAL A 698 -54.75 5.60 1.86
N ARG A 699 -55.97 5.15 1.52
CA ARG A 699 -56.31 3.72 1.50
C ARG A 699 -55.35 2.92 0.64
N ALA A 700 -55.20 3.31 -0.63
CA ALA A 700 -54.36 2.57 -1.58
C ALA A 700 -52.89 2.53 -1.14
N ALA A 701 -52.36 3.64 -0.60
CA ALA A 701 -51.02 3.68 -0.03
C ALA A 701 -50.87 2.75 1.18
N ALA A 702 -51.82 2.81 2.12
CA ALA A 702 -51.80 1.96 3.31
C ALA A 702 -51.92 0.47 2.96
N GLN A 703 -52.82 0.12 2.03
CA GLN A 703 -53.00 -1.26 1.57
C GLN A 703 -51.71 -1.80 0.96
N ARG A 704 -51.06 -1.06 0.04
CA ARG A 704 -49.76 -1.46 -0.53
C ARG A 704 -48.67 -1.62 0.53
N ALA A 705 -48.54 -0.66 1.44
CA ALA A 705 -47.51 -0.67 2.48
C ALA A 705 -47.63 -1.87 3.43
N LEU A 706 -48.83 -2.40 3.65
CA LEU A 706 -49.03 -3.62 4.46
C LEU A 706 -48.28 -4.83 3.90
N GLY A 707 -48.07 -4.93 2.59
CA GLY A 707 -47.31 -6.04 2.01
C GLY A 707 -45.91 -6.19 2.63
N GLN A 708 -45.28 -5.05 2.94
CA GLN A 708 -43.95 -5.00 3.56
C GLN A 708 -44.00 -4.88 5.08
N LEU A 709 -44.98 -4.15 5.63
CA LEU A 709 -45.03 -3.80 7.04
C LEU A 709 -45.84 -4.75 7.92
N ALA A 710 -46.77 -5.52 7.35
CA ALA A 710 -47.63 -6.39 8.13
C ALA A 710 -46.85 -7.55 8.78
N VAL A 711 -47.28 -7.96 9.96
CA VAL A 711 -46.83 -9.18 10.65
C VAL A 711 -47.89 -10.26 10.56
N ALA A 712 -47.57 -11.49 10.99
CA ALA A 712 -48.49 -12.63 10.87
C ALA A 712 -49.84 -12.37 11.57
N ASP A 713 -49.82 -11.71 12.72
CA ASP A 713 -51.00 -11.36 13.52
C ASP A 713 -51.95 -10.37 12.81
N ASP A 714 -51.46 -9.65 11.79
CA ASP A 714 -52.25 -8.69 11.02
C ASP A 714 -53.12 -9.36 9.95
N LEU A 715 -52.75 -10.57 9.50
CA LEU A 715 -53.40 -11.27 8.38
C LEU A 715 -54.91 -11.46 8.56
N PRO A 716 -55.45 -11.88 9.73
CA PRO A 716 -56.89 -11.99 9.91
C PRO A 716 -57.64 -10.67 9.71
N GLN A 717 -57.02 -9.54 10.08
CA GLN A 717 -57.62 -8.22 9.86
C GLN A 717 -57.51 -7.81 8.39
N MET A 718 -56.37 -8.06 7.73
CA MET A 718 -56.21 -7.81 6.30
C MET A 718 -57.25 -8.59 5.48
N VAL A 719 -57.48 -9.86 5.80
CA VAL A 719 -58.52 -10.70 5.17
C VAL A 719 -59.91 -10.13 5.38
N ARG A 720 -60.25 -9.65 6.59
CA ARG A 720 -61.54 -8.98 6.84
C ARG A 720 -61.69 -7.69 6.03
N LEU A 721 -60.62 -6.92 5.88
CA LEU A 721 -60.62 -5.69 5.06
C LEU A 721 -60.80 -6.02 3.58
N LEU A 722 -60.10 -7.04 3.06
CA LEU A 722 -60.28 -7.53 1.69
C LEU A 722 -61.73 -7.99 1.44
N TRP A 723 -62.32 -8.70 2.41
CA TRP A 723 -63.70 -9.16 2.33
C TRP A 723 -64.71 -7.99 2.34
N ALA A 724 -64.48 -6.98 3.17
CA ALA A 724 -65.39 -5.84 3.30
C ALA A 724 -65.30 -4.87 2.11
N ASN A 725 -64.09 -4.65 1.58
CA ASN A 725 -63.84 -3.75 0.46
C ASN A 725 -62.75 -4.35 -0.45
N PRO A 726 -63.15 -5.18 -1.44
CA PRO A 726 -62.20 -5.87 -2.30
C PRO A 726 -61.36 -4.89 -3.12
N SER A 727 -60.03 -4.99 -3.01
CA SER A 727 -59.08 -4.19 -3.78
C SER A 727 -57.88 -5.02 -4.23
N GLN A 728 -57.32 -4.66 -5.38
CA GLN A 728 -56.11 -5.30 -5.89
C GLN A 728 -54.91 -5.04 -4.97
N ASP A 729 -54.79 -3.83 -4.42
CA ASP A 729 -53.71 -3.45 -3.50
C ASP A 729 -53.71 -4.32 -2.23
N MET A 730 -54.87 -4.57 -1.63
CA MET A 730 -54.98 -5.41 -0.43
C MET A 730 -54.71 -6.88 -0.75
N GLU A 731 -55.17 -7.37 -1.90
CA GLU A 731 -54.86 -8.73 -2.35
C GLU A 731 -53.35 -8.92 -2.54
N ASP A 732 -52.68 -7.99 -3.23
CA ASP A 732 -51.23 -8.02 -3.44
C ASP A 732 -50.47 -7.93 -2.12
N ALA A 733 -50.95 -7.11 -1.18
CA ALA A 733 -50.39 -7.00 0.15
C ALA A 733 -50.51 -8.31 0.96
N ILE A 734 -51.66 -8.98 0.93
CA ILE A 734 -51.85 -10.28 1.59
C ILE A 734 -50.90 -11.32 0.98
N VAL A 735 -50.86 -11.42 -0.35
CA VAL A 735 -49.99 -12.39 -1.04
C VAL A 735 -48.51 -12.11 -0.74
N SER A 736 -48.09 -10.85 -0.78
CA SER A 736 -46.71 -10.44 -0.45
C SER A 736 -46.35 -10.76 1.00
N THR A 737 -47.23 -10.43 1.94
CA THR A 737 -47.06 -10.72 3.36
C THR A 737 -46.92 -12.23 3.60
N CYS A 738 -47.79 -13.04 2.99
CA CYS A 738 -47.76 -14.49 3.15
C CYS A 738 -46.50 -15.13 2.59
N ARG A 739 -46.00 -14.64 1.45
CA ARG A 739 -44.74 -15.11 0.86
C ARG A 739 -43.55 -14.73 1.75
N ARG A 740 -43.52 -13.50 2.26
CA ARG A 740 -42.46 -13.01 3.14
C ARG A 740 -42.41 -13.76 4.47
N LEU A 741 -43.56 -14.12 5.03
CA LEU A 741 -43.68 -14.76 6.34
C LEU A 741 -43.82 -16.28 6.30
N GLY A 742 -43.99 -16.88 5.11
CA GLY A 742 -44.22 -18.32 4.98
C GLY A 742 -45.58 -18.79 5.52
N THR A 743 -46.58 -17.91 5.54
CA THR A 743 -47.89 -18.14 6.20
C THR A 743 -49.02 -18.47 5.22
N ALA A 744 -48.71 -18.99 4.03
CA ALA A 744 -49.70 -19.26 2.99
C ALA A 744 -50.85 -20.14 3.48
N GLN A 745 -50.55 -21.24 4.20
CA GLN A 745 -51.56 -22.16 4.74
C GLN A 745 -52.52 -21.47 5.72
N ALA A 746 -51.99 -20.79 6.73
CA ALA A 746 -52.78 -20.11 7.76
C ALA A 746 -53.60 -18.94 7.18
N CYS A 747 -53.05 -18.23 6.19
CA CYS A 747 -53.80 -17.19 5.49
C CYS A 747 -54.94 -17.78 4.65
N THR A 748 -54.70 -18.90 3.97
CA THR A 748 -55.75 -19.61 3.25
C THR A 748 -56.84 -20.08 4.20
N ASP A 749 -56.52 -20.60 5.39
CA ASP A 749 -57.54 -20.94 6.40
C ASP A 749 -58.39 -19.72 6.79
N ALA A 750 -57.77 -18.56 7.02
CA ALA A 750 -58.47 -17.32 7.34
C ALA A 750 -59.37 -16.83 6.19
N LEU A 751 -58.90 -16.93 4.95
CA LEU A 751 -59.66 -16.61 3.73
C LEU A 751 -60.89 -17.52 3.58
N LEU A 752 -60.73 -18.82 3.83
CA LEU A 752 -61.83 -19.78 3.75
C LEU A 752 -62.87 -19.56 4.87
N GLN A 753 -62.46 -19.18 6.08
CA GLN A 753 -63.39 -18.85 7.17
C GLN A 753 -64.31 -17.65 6.88
N VAL A 754 -63.88 -16.71 6.04
CA VAL A 754 -64.74 -15.58 5.62
C VAL A 754 -65.55 -15.90 4.37
N TYR A 755 -65.08 -16.84 3.53
CA TYR A 755 -65.73 -17.26 2.29
C TYR A 755 -67.16 -17.78 2.51
N ASP A 756 -67.39 -18.53 3.59
CA ASP A 756 -68.69 -19.14 3.91
C ASP A 756 -69.74 -18.15 4.42
N ARG A 757 -69.39 -16.86 4.55
CA ARG A 757 -70.29 -15.83 5.05
C ARG A 757 -70.98 -15.10 3.89
N SER A 758 -72.12 -14.47 4.16
CA SER A 758 -72.69 -13.48 3.24
C SER A 758 -71.81 -12.23 3.23
N GLY A 759 -71.50 -11.70 2.04
CA GLY A 759 -70.64 -10.53 1.90
C GLY A 759 -70.96 -9.70 0.65
N PRO A 760 -70.25 -8.57 0.45
CA PRO A 760 -70.44 -7.71 -0.72
C PRO A 760 -70.22 -8.44 -2.04
N GLN A 761 -70.88 -7.97 -3.09
CA GLN A 761 -70.73 -8.54 -4.44
C GLN A 761 -69.26 -8.56 -4.87
N GLY A 762 -68.79 -9.69 -5.40
CA GLY A 762 -67.39 -9.85 -5.86
C GLY A 762 -66.40 -10.30 -4.78
N SER A 763 -66.73 -10.23 -3.49
CA SER A 763 -65.80 -10.62 -2.40
C SER A 763 -65.40 -12.10 -2.48
N ARG A 764 -66.35 -12.98 -2.81
CA ARG A 764 -66.10 -14.42 -3.02
C ARG A 764 -65.12 -14.66 -4.17
N MET A 765 -65.22 -13.91 -5.27
CA MET A 765 -64.30 -14.05 -6.41
C MET A 765 -62.88 -13.66 -6.01
N VAL A 766 -62.72 -12.53 -5.31
CA VAL A 766 -61.40 -12.05 -4.88
C VAL A 766 -60.75 -13.01 -3.89
N VAL A 767 -61.54 -13.62 -2.98
CA VAL A 767 -61.04 -14.68 -2.10
C VAL A 767 -60.53 -15.88 -2.89
N LEU A 768 -61.30 -16.42 -3.84
CA LEU A 768 -60.88 -17.56 -4.66
C LEU A 768 -59.61 -17.25 -5.47
N ARG A 769 -59.53 -16.06 -6.05
CA ARG A 769 -58.33 -15.57 -6.75
C ARG A 769 -57.12 -15.53 -5.82
N THR A 770 -57.28 -14.98 -4.62
CA THR A 770 -56.21 -14.88 -3.62
C THR A 770 -55.74 -16.26 -3.18
N VAL A 771 -56.67 -17.19 -2.92
CA VAL A 771 -56.38 -18.59 -2.59
C VAL A 771 -55.58 -19.25 -3.72
N GLY A 772 -55.98 -19.06 -4.98
CA GLY A 772 -55.25 -19.51 -6.17
C GLY A 772 -53.80 -19.00 -6.21
N ARG A 773 -53.59 -17.72 -5.89
CA ARG A 773 -52.27 -17.07 -5.89
C ARG A 773 -51.36 -17.49 -4.72
N LEU A 774 -51.96 -17.92 -3.60
CA LEU A 774 -51.23 -18.44 -2.45
C LEU A 774 -50.80 -19.90 -2.66
N GLY A 775 -51.62 -20.70 -3.34
CA GLY A 775 -51.26 -22.07 -3.73
C GLY A 775 -51.14 -23.05 -2.56
N ALA A 776 -51.83 -22.78 -1.45
CA ALA A 776 -51.80 -23.63 -0.25
C ALA A 776 -52.69 -24.87 -0.39
N ASP A 777 -52.32 -25.98 0.26
CA ASP A 777 -52.93 -27.29 0.05
C ASP A 777 -54.42 -27.34 0.44
N ASN A 778 -54.80 -26.65 1.52
CA ASN A 778 -56.20 -26.49 1.95
C ASN A 778 -57.06 -25.73 0.93
N GLY A 779 -56.45 -24.82 0.17
CA GLY A 779 -57.13 -24.03 -0.85
C GLY A 779 -57.51 -24.85 -2.09
N LEU A 780 -56.72 -25.86 -2.43
CA LEU A 780 -56.94 -26.68 -3.62
C LEU A 780 -58.30 -27.40 -3.56
N ALA A 781 -58.62 -28.01 -2.42
CA ALA A 781 -59.86 -28.76 -2.25
C ALA A 781 -61.09 -27.87 -2.46
N VAL A 782 -61.07 -26.65 -1.91
CA VAL A 782 -62.17 -25.68 -2.08
C VAL A 782 -62.28 -25.23 -3.53
N LEU A 783 -61.17 -24.91 -4.18
CA LEU A 783 -61.21 -24.51 -5.59
C LEU A 783 -61.74 -25.62 -6.51
N LEU A 784 -61.40 -26.88 -6.22
CA LEU A 784 -61.92 -28.04 -6.95
C LEU A 784 -63.42 -28.24 -6.73
N ASP A 785 -63.92 -28.05 -5.51
CA ASP A 785 -65.35 -28.10 -5.19
C ASP A 785 -66.14 -27.00 -5.92
N GLN A 786 -65.59 -25.79 -6.01
CA GLN A 786 -66.23 -24.67 -6.69
C GLN A 786 -66.32 -24.82 -8.22
N LEU A 787 -65.68 -25.83 -8.81
CA LEU A 787 -65.88 -26.20 -10.21
C LEU A 787 -67.31 -26.68 -10.49
N ASP A 788 -68.00 -27.21 -9.49
CA ASP A 788 -69.37 -27.73 -9.60
C ASP A 788 -70.42 -26.72 -9.08
N SER A 789 -70.01 -25.46 -8.85
CA SER A 789 -70.89 -24.38 -8.39
C SER A 789 -71.99 -24.02 -9.40
N SER A 790 -73.20 -23.78 -8.89
CA SER A 790 -74.33 -23.28 -9.68
C SER A 790 -74.14 -21.83 -10.15
N ASP A 791 -73.25 -21.06 -9.51
CA ASP A 791 -72.90 -19.70 -9.91
C ASP A 791 -71.76 -19.73 -10.94
N GLY A 792 -72.08 -19.35 -12.18
CA GLY A 792 -71.11 -19.35 -13.28
C GLY A 792 -69.93 -18.39 -13.09
N THR A 793 -70.10 -17.31 -12.34
CA THR A 793 -69.00 -16.36 -12.06
C THR A 793 -67.99 -16.96 -11.08
N ILE A 794 -68.48 -17.65 -10.05
CA ILE A 794 -67.66 -18.37 -9.06
C ILE A 794 -66.93 -19.54 -9.72
N ARG A 795 -67.65 -20.32 -10.54
CA ARG A 795 -67.07 -21.43 -11.30
C ARG A 795 -65.95 -20.96 -12.24
N THR A 796 -66.19 -19.89 -13.00
CA THR A 796 -65.17 -19.29 -13.90
C THR A 796 -63.95 -18.80 -13.13
N GLU A 797 -64.12 -18.18 -11.96
CA GLU A 797 -63.00 -17.71 -11.14
C GLU A 797 -62.22 -18.88 -10.51
N ALA A 798 -62.90 -19.94 -10.07
CA ALA A 798 -62.26 -21.15 -9.59
C ALA A 798 -61.38 -21.80 -10.68
N ILE A 799 -61.90 -21.88 -11.92
CA ILE A 799 -61.12 -22.36 -13.07
C ILE A 799 -59.90 -21.45 -13.31
N ARG A 800 -60.07 -20.12 -13.27
CA ARG A 800 -58.96 -19.17 -13.44
C ARG A 800 -57.87 -19.35 -12.38
N ALA A 801 -58.26 -19.52 -11.12
CA ALA A 801 -57.36 -19.75 -10.00
C ALA A 801 -56.62 -21.10 -10.12
N LEU A 802 -57.32 -22.17 -10.52
CA LEU A 802 -56.70 -23.48 -10.76
C LEU A 802 -55.78 -23.48 -11.98
N SER A 803 -56.11 -22.75 -13.04
CA SER A 803 -55.27 -22.66 -14.24
C SER A 803 -53.91 -21.98 -13.98
N SER A 804 -53.76 -21.27 -12.86
CA SER A 804 -52.50 -20.67 -12.41
C SER A 804 -51.89 -21.36 -11.19
N TRP A 805 -52.45 -22.52 -10.78
CA TRP A 805 -52.00 -23.27 -9.61
C TRP A 805 -50.52 -23.70 -9.74
N PRO A 806 -49.76 -23.77 -8.62
CA PRO A 806 -48.31 -24.01 -8.67
C PRO A 806 -47.86 -25.38 -9.18
N ASP A 807 -48.74 -26.39 -9.18
CA ASP A 807 -48.43 -27.77 -9.57
C ASP A 807 -49.55 -28.40 -10.42
N CYS A 808 -49.32 -29.63 -10.89
CA CYS A 808 -50.22 -30.33 -11.80
C CYS A 808 -51.40 -31.08 -11.13
N ARG A 809 -51.64 -30.91 -9.82
CA ARG A 809 -52.75 -31.61 -9.13
C ARG A 809 -54.15 -31.33 -9.73
N PRO A 810 -54.51 -30.11 -10.17
CA PRO A 810 -55.84 -29.86 -10.74
C PRO A 810 -55.96 -30.24 -12.22
N MET A 811 -54.90 -30.76 -12.84
CA MET A 811 -54.79 -30.97 -14.28
C MET A 811 -55.93 -31.82 -14.87
N ASP A 812 -56.28 -32.93 -14.21
CA ASP A 812 -57.33 -33.84 -14.71
C ASP A 812 -58.71 -33.18 -14.73
N ARG A 813 -59.04 -32.38 -13.71
CA ARG A 813 -60.30 -31.64 -13.65
C ARG A 813 -60.33 -30.50 -14.67
N LEU A 814 -59.21 -29.81 -14.89
CA LEU A 814 -59.10 -28.80 -15.94
C LEU A 814 -59.28 -29.43 -17.34
N TRP A 815 -58.75 -30.63 -17.57
CA TRP A 815 -58.97 -31.36 -18.83
C TRP A 815 -60.44 -31.73 -19.05
N GLN A 816 -61.11 -32.22 -18.01
CA GLN A 816 -62.53 -32.56 -18.07
C GLN A 816 -63.37 -31.34 -18.50
N ILE A 817 -63.13 -30.18 -17.91
CA ILE A 817 -63.82 -28.93 -18.26
C ILE A 817 -63.46 -28.50 -19.69
N ALA A 818 -62.17 -28.53 -20.05
CA ALA A 818 -61.72 -28.16 -21.39
C ALA A 818 -62.34 -29.03 -22.51
N SER A 819 -62.70 -30.28 -22.22
CA SER A 819 -63.27 -31.21 -23.20
C SER A 819 -64.79 -31.28 -23.19
N GLN A 820 -65.46 -30.86 -22.11
CA GLN A 820 -66.91 -31.10 -21.91
C GLN A 820 -67.73 -29.84 -21.59
N ALA A 821 -67.11 -28.72 -21.20
CA ALA A 821 -67.84 -27.52 -20.79
C ALA A 821 -68.62 -26.89 -21.97
N GLY A 822 -69.88 -26.53 -21.71
CA GLY A 822 -70.72 -25.79 -22.65
C GLY A 822 -70.35 -24.30 -22.76
N ASP A 823 -69.72 -23.73 -21.73
CA ASP A 823 -69.26 -22.33 -21.73
C ASP A 823 -67.88 -22.17 -22.39
N GLN A 824 -67.80 -21.27 -23.37
CA GLN A 824 -66.59 -21.02 -24.17
C GLN A 824 -65.44 -20.42 -23.33
N THR A 825 -65.75 -19.57 -22.33
CA THR A 825 -64.74 -18.91 -21.49
C THR A 825 -64.10 -19.92 -20.54
N GLU A 826 -64.92 -20.73 -19.88
CA GLU A 826 -64.49 -21.81 -18.99
C GLU A 826 -63.62 -22.82 -19.74
N ARG A 827 -64.04 -23.21 -20.95
CA ARG A 827 -63.26 -24.11 -21.82
C ARG A 827 -61.87 -23.54 -22.12
N VAL A 828 -61.80 -22.26 -22.49
CA VAL A 828 -60.54 -21.59 -22.82
C VAL A 828 -59.62 -21.50 -21.59
N LEU A 829 -60.14 -21.07 -20.44
CA LEU A 829 -59.35 -20.96 -19.21
C LEU A 829 -58.81 -22.32 -18.77
N ALA A 830 -59.65 -23.35 -18.79
CA ALA A 830 -59.28 -24.70 -18.37
C ALA A 830 -58.25 -25.32 -19.31
N LEU A 831 -58.42 -25.16 -20.63
CA LEU A 831 -57.47 -25.65 -21.63
C LEU A 831 -56.10 -24.98 -21.47
N ARG A 832 -56.05 -23.66 -21.25
CA ARG A 832 -54.80 -22.94 -21.00
C ARG A 832 -54.09 -23.41 -19.73
N GLY A 833 -54.86 -23.64 -18.66
CA GLY A 833 -54.34 -24.21 -17.41
C GLY A 833 -53.75 -25.60 -17.61
N TYR A 834 -54.49 -26.49 -18.28
CA TYR A 834 -54.03 -27.82 -18.63
C TYR A 834 -52.71 -27.78 -19.43
N ILE A 835 -52.65 -26.98 -20.50
CA ILE A 835 -51.44 -26.85 -21.34
C ILE A 835 -50.24 -26.40 -20.51
N ARG A 836 -50.41 -25.40 -19.64
CA ARG A 836 -49.35 -24.90 -18.76
C ARG A 836 -48.83 -25.96 -17.78
N MET A 837 -49.67 -26.92 -17.40
CA MET A 837 -49.32 -27.97 -16.43
C MET A 837 -48.67 -29.21 -17.07
N VAL A 838 -48.78 -29.42 -18.39
CA VAL A 838 -48.19 -30.59 -19.07
C VAL A 838 -46.68 -30.73 -18.82
N PRO A 839 -45.86 -29.67 -18.87
CA PRO A 839 -44.43 -29.79 -18.56
C PRO A 839 -44.15 -30.28 -17.14
N MET A 840 -45.03 -29.98 -16.17
CA MET A 840 -44.89 -30.33 -14.75
C MET A 840 -45.34 -31.76 -14.44
N TYR A 841 -46.14 -32.36 -15.32
CA TYR A 841 -46.68 -33.71 -15.14
C TYR A 841 -45.56 -34.78 -15.16
N GLN A 842 -45.65 -35.78 -14.31
CA GLN A 842 -44.66 -36.86 -14.26
C GLN A 842 -44.94 -37.91 -15.35
N ALA A 843 -44.40 -37.68 -16.55
CA ALA A 843 -44.48 -38.58 -17.70
C ALA A 843 -43.26 -38.43 -18.63
N THR A 844 -43.07 -39.37 -19.56
CA THR A 844 -42.04 -39.26 -20.62
C THR A 844 -42.33 -38.10 -21.57
N SER A 845 -41.29 -37.56 -22.25
CA SER A 845 -41.46 -36.49 -23.24
C SER A 845 -42.48 -36.88 -24.32
N GLN A 846 -42.48 -38.12 -24.79
CA GLN A 846 -43.44 -38.62 -25.78
C GLN A 846 -44.88 -38.61 -25.24
N GLN A 847 -45.09 -39.04 -23.99
CA GLN A 847 -46.41 -39.00 -23.36
C GLN A 847 -46.88 -37.55 -23.18
N LYS A 848 -46.00 -36.62 -22.81
CA LYS A 848 -46.32 -35.19 -22.70
C LYS A 848 -46.68 -34.58 -24.06
N VAL A 849 -45.97 -34.94 -25.13
CA VAL A 849 -46.33 -34.51 -26.50
C VAL A 849 -47.71 -35.04 -26.88
N ALA A 850 -48.03 -36.31 -26.59
CA ALA A 850 -49.37 -36.85 -26.85
C ALA A 850 -50.48 -36.11 -26.07
N MET A 851 -50.19 -35.64 -24.86
CA MET A 851 -51.09 -34.78 -24.08
C MET A 851 -51.28 -33.40 -24.74
N LEU A 852 -50.20 -32.80 -25.26
CA LEU A 852 -50.24 -31.53 -25.99
C LEU A 852 -50.92 -31.67 -27.35
N GLU A 853 -50.77 -32.79 -28.06
CA GLU A 853 -51.48 -33.08 -29.30
C GLU A 853 -52.99 -33.12 -29.10
N LYS A 854 -53.44 -33.79 -28.02
CA LYS A 854 -54.85 -33.75 -27.61
C LYS A 854 -55.31 -32.32 -27.37
N ALA A 855 -54.57 -31.53 -26.58
CA ALA A 855 -54.90 -30.13 -26.34
C ALA A 855 -54.93 -29.28 -27.62
N MET A 856 -54.00 -29.51 -28.56
CA MET A 856 -53.93 -28.84 -29.86
C MET A 856 -55.16 -29.15 -30.72
N SER A 857 -55.65 -30.40 -30.69
CA SER A 857 -56.87 -30.80 -31.41
C SER A 857 -58.16 -30.25 -30.79
N THR A 858 -58.18 -30.08 -29.47
CA THR A 858 -59.32 -29.49 -28.73
C THR A 858 -59.36 -27.96 -28.85
N ALA A 859 -58.21 -27.32 -29.13
CA ALA A 859 -58.11 -25.87 -29.25
C ALA A 859 -58.86 -25.33 -30.47
N THR A 860 -59.85 -24.46 -30.20
CA THR A 860 -60.65 -23.79 -31.23
C THR A 860 -60.11 -22.42 -31.64
N ARG A 861 -59.14 -21.84 -30.93
CA ARG A 861 -58.54 -20.53 -31.25
C ARG A 861 -57.01 -20.64 -31.38
N ASP A 862 -56.44 -19.72 -32.14
CA ASP A 862 -55.00 -19.68 -32.38
C ASP A 862 -54.20 -19.33 -31.12
N GLU A 863 -54.78 -18.60 -30.15
CA GLU A 863 -54.11 -18.30 -28.88
C GLU A 863 -53.74 -19.57 -28.10
N GLU A 864 -54.65 -20.54 -28.00
CA GLU A 864 -54.37 -21.78 -27.27
C GLU A 864 -53.39 -22.67 -28.04
N ARG A 865 -53.49 -22.70 -29.37
CA ARG A 865 -52.53 -23.43 -30.22
C ARG A 865 -51.13 -22.84 -30.11
N ARG A 866 -51.00 -21.51 -30.06
CA ARG A 866 -49.73 -20.83 -29.78
C ARG A 866 -49.21 -21.17 -28.39
N LEU A 867 -50.08 -21.22 -27.38
CA LEU A 867 -49.69 -21.64 -26.02
C LEU A 867 -49.14 -23.08 -26.01
N VAL A 868 -49.76 -24.03 -26.73
CA VAL A 868 -49.24 -25.39 -26.89
C VAL A 868 -47.83 -25.37 -27.46
N LEU A 869 -47.60 -24.63 -28.56
CA LEU A 869 -46.28 -24.51 -29.18
C LEU A 869 -45.25 -23.85 -28.25
N SER A 870 -45.67 -22.92 -27.38
CA SER A 870 -44.76 -22.24 -26.46
C SER A 870 -44.21 -23.15 -25.35
N VAL A 871 -44.99 -24.14 -24.89
CA VAL A 871 -44.60 -25.11 -23.85
C VAL A 871 -43.97 -26.38 -24.42
N LEU A 872 -44.17 -26.64 -25.72
CA LEU A 872 -43.67 -27.82 -26.43
C LEU A 872 -42.13 -28.02 -26.32
N PRO A 873 -41.28 -26.97 -26.27
CA PRO A 873 -39.84 -27.13 -26.06
C PRO A 873 -39.42 -27.75 -24.73
N ASP A 874 -40.30 -27.76 -23.72
CA ASP A 874 -40.04 -28.43 -22.44
C ASP A 874 -40.29 -29.94 -22.52
N CYS A 875 -40.80 -30.44 -23.66
CA CYS A 875 -41.06 -31.84 -23.97
C CYS A 875 -40.07 -32.32 -25.04
N VAL A 876 -38.78 -32.44 -24.71
CA VAL A 876 -37.71 -32.68 -25.69
C VAL A 876 -37.78 -34.10 -26.27
N CYS A 877 -38.38 -34.26 -27.46
CA CYS A 877 -38.33 -35.46 -28.30
C CYS A 877 -38.60 -35.12 -29.77
N ILE A 878 -38.40 -36.07 -30.68
CA ILE A 878 -38.55 -35.82 -32.13
C ILE A 878 -40.02 -35.56 -32.51
N GLU A 879 -40.96 -36.16 -31.80
CA GLU A 879 -42.39 -35.96 -31.97
C GLU A 879 -42.78 -34.50 -31.68
N ALA A 880 -42.19 -33.87 -30.65
CA ALA A 880 -42.38 -32.44 -30.38
C ALA A 880 -41.92 -31.56 -31.55
N LEU A 881 -40.77 -31.91 -32.16
CA LEU A 881 -40.25 -31.16 -33.31
C LEU A 881 -41.17 -31.30 -34.53
N ARG A 882 -41.69 -32.50 -34.79
CA ARG A 882 -42.65 -32.77 -35.88
C ARG A 882 -43.99 -32.07 -35.64
N MET A 883 -44.46 -32.04 -34.40
CA MET A 883 -45.68 -31.31 -34.03
C MET A 883 -45.52 -29.80 -34.30
N ALA A 884 -44.37 -29.21 -33.98
CA ALA A 884 -44.08 -27.83 -34.31
C ALA A 884 -43.95 -27.61 -35.83
N GLU A 885 -43.30 -28.53 -36.56
CA GLU A 885 -43.20 -28.48 -38.02
C GLU A 885 -44.58 -28.48 -38.71
N ALA A 886 -45.51 -29.32 -38.25
CA ALA A 886 -46.86 -29.38 -38.79
C ALA A 886 -47.64 -28.06 -38.64
N ALA A 887 -47.30 -27.24 -37.63
CA ALA A 887 -47.92 -25.94 -37.40
C ALA A 887 -47.38 -24.81 -38.32
N LEU A 888 -46.25 -25.01 -39.02
CA LEU A 888 -45.68 -24.00 -39.92
C LEU A 888 -46.61 -23.59 -41.08
N GLY A 889 -47.46 -24.51 -41.53
CA GLY A 889 -48.41 -24.28 -42.62
C GLY A 889 -49.61 -23.41 -42.24
N GLN A 890 -49.76 -23.05 -40.95
CA GLN A 890 -50.86 -22.24 -40.45
C GLN A 890 -50.36 -20.80 -40.20
N PRO A 891 -50.81 -19.80 -40.99
CA PRO A 891 -50.27 -18.43 -40.90
C PRO A 891 -50.30 -17.83 -39.49
N GLY A 892 -51.36 -18.11 -38.71
CA GLY A 892 -51.51 -17.63 -37.33
C GLY A 892 -50.61 -18.30 -36.29
N LEU A 893 -49.94 -19.41 -36.64
CA LEU A 893 -49.07 -20.18 -35.73
C LEU A 893 -47.60 -20.20 -36.17
N LYS A 894 -47.31 -19.72 -37.39
CA LYS A 894 -45.98 -19.81 -38.02
C LYS A 894 -44.88 -19.28 -37.10
N ALA A 895 -45.03 -18.10 -36.51
CA ALA A 895 -44.01 -17.49 -35.67
C ALA A 895 -43.68 -18.32 -34.40
N GLU A 896 -44.69 -18.70 -33.61
CA GLU A 896 -44.48 -19.59 -32.44
C GLU A 896 -43.93 -20.96 -32.84
N ALA A 897 -44.36 -21.53 -33.97
CA ALA A 897 -43.85 -22.80 -34.48
C ALA A 897 -42.35 -22.69 -34.83
N GLU A 898 -41.94 -21.64 -35.53
CA GLU A 898 -40.53 -21.38 -35.84
C GLU A 898 -39.68 -21.23 -34.57
N SER A 899 -40.17 -20.49 -33.58
CA SER A 899 -39.51 -20.32 -32.28
C SER A 899 -39.37 -21.66 -31.53
N ALA A 900 -40.44 -22.46 -31.49
CA ALA A 900 -40.43 -23.78 -30.86
C ALA A 900 -39.45 -24.73 -31.56
N ILE A 901 -39.44 -24.76 -32.91
CA ILE A 901 -38.52 -25.55 -33.73
C ILE A 901 -37.08 -25.18 -33.43
N VAL A 902 -36.73 -23.89 -33.39
CA VAL A 902 -35.35 -23.46 -33.11
C VAL A 902 -34.90 -23.90 -31.71
N ARG A 903 -35.76 -23.77 -30.70
CA ARG A 903 -35.46 -24.21 -29.32
C ARG A 903 -35.27 -25.72 -29.25
N LEU A 904 -36.19 -26.51 -29.82
CA LEU A 904 -36.13 -27.97 -29.85
C LEU A 904 -34.93 -28.47 -30.66
N ALA A 905 -34.69 -27.89 -31.83
CA ALA A 905 -33.59 -28.28 -32.72
C ALA A 905 -32.23 -28.05 -32.06
N GLY A 906 -32.04 -26.96 -31.31
CA GLY A 906 -30.82 -26.72 -30.54
C GLY A 906 -30.50 -27.83 -29.52
N LEU A 907 -31.52 -28.50 -29.00
CA LEU A 907 -31.39 -29.61 -28.04
C LEU A 907 -31.27 -30.98 -28.74
N LEU A 908 -31.93 -31.16 -29.89
CA LEU A 908 -32.05 -32.44 -30.58
C LEU A 908 -31.01 -32.67 -31.70
N ILE A 909 -30.38 -31.61 -32.24
CA ILE A 909 -29.48 -31.70 -33.42
C ILE A 909 -28.33 -32.69 -33.23
N ARG A 910 -27.87 -32.90 -31.99
CA ARG A 910 -26.81 -33.88 -31.68
C ARG A 910 -27.28 -35.33 -31.71
N GLN A 911 -28.56 -35.57 -31.40
CA GLN A 911 -29.11 -36.92 -31.32
C GLN A 911 -29.64 -37.39 -32.66
N GLN A 912 -30.24 -36.49 -33.45
CA GLN A 912 -30.88 -36.81 -34.73
C GLN A 912 -30.55 -35.75 -35.80
N PRO A 913 -29.27 -35.60 -36.20
CA PRO A 913 -28.80 -34.49 -37.03
C PRO A 913 -29.50 -34.41 -38.39
N ASP A 914 -29.78 -35.54 -39.03
CA ASP A 914 -30.37 -35.57 -40.37
C ASP A 914 -31.83 -35.09 -40.35
N GLN A 915 -32.64 -35.61 -39.41
CA GLN A 915 -34.05 -35.24 -39.29
C GLN A 915 -34.22 -33.79 -38.82
N VAL A 916 -33.43 -33.37 -37.82
CA VAL A 916 -33.47 -31.99 -37.30
C VAL A 916 -32.95 -31.01 -38.35
N GLY A 917 -31.88 -31.36 -39.07
CA GLY A 917 -31.30 -30.55 -40.14
C GLY A 917 -32.29 -30.30 -41.28
N ALA A 918 -33.02 -31.32 -41.73
CA ALA A 918 -34.03 -31.18 -42.77
C ALA A 918 -35.14 -30.18 -42.38
N ILE A 919 -35.63 -30.25 -41.13
CA ILE A 919 -36.67 -29.34 -40.63
C ILE A 919 -36.12 -27.90 -40.50
N LEU A 920 -34.90 -27.74 -39.98
CA LEU A 920 -34.25 -26.44 -39.87
C LEU A 920 -34.04 -25.77 -41.24
N GLU A 921 -33.63 -26.52 -42.25
CA GLU A 921 -33.47 -26.01 -43.62
C GLU A 921 -34.80 -25.53 -44.22
N LYS A 922 -35.86 -26.32 -44.01
CA LYS A 922 -37.22 -25.94 -44.44
C LYS A 922 -37.68 -24.64 -43.77
N VAL A 923 -37.45 -24.47 -42.48
CA VAL A 923 -37.78 -23.21 -41.77
C VAL A 923 -36.89 -22.07 -42.25
N ARG A 924 -35.58 -22.29 -42.41
CA ARG A 924 -34.63 -21.27 -42.88
C ARG A 924 -35.03 -20.68 -44.23
N ALA A 925 -35.51 -21.52 -45.15
CA ALA A 925 -35.94 -21.10 -46.48
C ALA A 925 -37.28 -20.35 -46.48
N GLY A 926 -38.14 -20.58 -45.48
CA GLY A 926 -39.51 -20.04 -45.43
C GLY A 926 -39.78 -18.98 -44.38
N THR A 927 -38.85 -18.72 -43.45
CA THR A 927 -39.02 -17.69 -42.40
C THR A 927 -38.71 -16.30 -42.92
N ASP A 928 -39.46 -15.30 -42.48
CA ASP A 928 -39.22 -13.87 -42.73
C ASP A 928 -38.50 -13.19 -41.54
N ASP A 929 -38.33 -13.90 -40.43
CA ASP A 929 -37.67 -13.40 -39.21
C ASP A 929 -36.15 -13.64 -39.27
N GLU A 930 -35.39 -12.55 -39.37
CA GLU A 930 -33.94 -12.60 -39.47
C GLU A 930 -33.28 -13.18 -38.20
N SER A 931 -33.87 -12.98 -37.02
CA SER A 931 -33.35 -13.53 -35.76
C SER A 931 -33.46 -15.06 -35.72
N ILE A 932 -34.58 -15.60 -36.22
CA ILE A 932 -34.79 -17.04 -36.40
C ILE A 932 -33.79 -17.59 -37.41
N ARG A 933 -33.67 -16.94 -38.58
CA ARG A 933 -32.72 -17.33 -39.63
C ARG A 933 -31.28 -17.38 -39.13
N GLN A 934 -30.85 -16.38 -38.36
CA GLN A 934 -29.53 -16.35 -37.73
C GLN A 934 -29.33 -17.50 -36.73
N ARG A 935 -30.33 -17.76 -35.88
CA ARG A 935 -30.23 -18.82 -34.88
C ARG A 935 -30.22 -20.22 -35.51
N ILE A 936 -30.96 -20.42 -36.59
CA ILE A 936 -30.89 -21.65 -37.39
C ILE A 936 -29.49 -21.82 -37.98
N ASN A 937 -28.92 -20.77 -38.59
CA ASN A 937 -27.55 -20.81 -39.12
C ASN A 937 -26.52 -21.13 -38.03
N GLN A 938 -26.71 -20.64 -36.80
CA GLN A 938 -25.85 -21.01 -35.67
C GLN A 938 -25.98 -22.49 -35.29
N ILE A 939 -27.20 -23.03 -35.27
CA ILE A 939 -27.45 -24.44 -34.94
C ILE A 939 -26.87 -25.36 -36.04
N LEU A 940 -27.10 -25.02 -37.33
CA LEU A 940 -26.59 -25.77 -38.49
C LEU A 940 -25.07 -25.65 -38.69
N ARG A 941 -24.41 -24.62 -38.11
CA ARG A 941 -22.94 -24.48 -38.07
C ARG A 941 -22.27 -25.28 -36.95
N ARG A 942 -23.05 -25.90 -36.06
CA ARG A 942 -22.55 -26.77 -34.99
C ARG A 942 -22.46 -28.28 -35.32
N PRO A 943 -22.22 -28.78 -36.56
CA PRO A 943 -22.00 -30.19 -36.78
C PRO A 943 -20.50 -30.51 -36.64
N ASN A 944 -20.18 -31.52 -35.81
CA ASN A 944 -18.87 -32.19 -35.70
C ASN A 944 -17.71 -31.50 -34.94
N GLN A 945 -17.84 -31.29 -33.63
CA GLN A 945 -16.69 -31.58 -32.74
C GLN A 945 -16.81 -33.04 -32.31
N ARG A 946 -16.16 -33.94 -33.06
CA ARG A 946 -15.79 -35.27 -32.54
C ARG A 946 -14.97 -35.04 -31.27
N PHE A 947 -15.38 -35.65 -30.17
CA PHE A 947 -14.53 -35.84 -29.00
C PHE A 947 -13.21 -36.47 -29.46
N ARG A 948 -12.10 -35.72 -29.38
CA ARG A 948 -10.81 -36.31 -29.05
C ARG A 948 -10.85 -36.46 -27.53
N GLY A 949 -10.84 -37.71 -27.07
CA GLY A 949 -10.70 -37.99 -25.64
C GLY A 949 -9.29 -37.60 -25.21
N ASP A 950 -9.24 -36.82 -24.12
CA ASP A 950 -8.38 -37.07 -22.96
C ASP A 950 -9.30 -37.10 -21.73
#